data_AF-A0A3P9AG60-F1
#
_entry.id   AF-A0A3P9AG60-F1
#
_cell.length_a   1.000
_cell.length_b   1.000
_cell.length_c   1.000
_cell.angle_alpha   90.00
_cell.angle_beta   90.00
_cell.angle_gamma   90.00
#
_symmetry.space_group_name_H-M   'P 1'
#
loop_
_entity.id
_entity.type
_entity.pdbx_description
1 polymer ?
#
loop_
_entity_poly.entity_id
_entity_poly.type
_entity_poly.pdbx_seq_one_letter_code
_entity_poly.pdbx_strand_id
1 'polypeptide(L)'
;MAEAHQAVAFQFTVSPDGIDLQLSHEALRQIYLSGLHSWKKKFIRFKNGVLTGVYPGSPTGLMLVVGLYMGRAKYIQADPSLGLFTKVGTHLPVSRYMSFETQQLVGGVLVGTGLWVVIIFTMRNALRWLLSWHGWMYARHGTMTWRTRIWLVLVKIFSGMRNPQLYSFQTSLPQLPLPSVKETISRYLESACPLMDDEQYARMESLAKDFEKGLGPRLQWYLKLKSWWSTNYVSDWWEEYIYLRGRGPIMVNSNYYAMDFLYVFPTSLQAARAGNAIHAIMLYRRMLDRAQIKPLMLQNTIPMCSAQYEQKQGRIHMRDSRHIAVYHKGRYFKVPMFYDGRVLSPRAIEQQMERILADNLRTPVWGGDPAALTAGDRYAGRAGTSGSLDAVEKARYVADDPVRSLDSYAQRCLGCLCFSGRWFDKSFNLIVFKNGTMGLNAEHSWADAPIIGHLWEHVLSMDPVKLGYTEDGHCKGDPHPSLPGPQRLQWNIPAECQTAIARSLVVAKALADDVDCHTIPFNSFGKGLIKKCRTSPDAFIQIALQLAHFRDKGRFCLTYEASMTRMFREGRTETVRSCTKETCAFVRCMMEDNPLRLKLLKEAAQRHQQLYRLAMTGKGIDRHLFCLYVVSKYLGVDSPFLKEVLSEPWRLSTSQTPLQQVELFDLVNHPEYVSSGGGFGPVADDGYGVSYIILGDNLINFHISSKHSSPETDSHRFGNHIKRAMLDLLALFQLGENSTV
;
A
#
# COMPACT_ATOMS: atom_id res chain seq x y z
N MET A 1 16.08 -15.72 -22.06
CA MET A 1 17.04 -16.73 -21.52
C MET A 1 16.40 -17.92 -20.78
N ALA A 2 15.09 -18.17 -20.89
CA ALA A 2 14.55 -19.50 -20.57
C ALA A 2 15.00 -20.55 -21.62
N GLU A 3 15.30 -20.11 -22.84
CA GLU A 3 15.76 -20.94 -23.96
C GLU A 3 17.23 -21.41 -23.81
N ALA A 4 18.10 -20.62 -23.17
CA ALA A 4 19.52 -20.98 -23.04
C ALA A 4 19.76 -22.13 -22.03
N HIS A 5 18.92 -22.27 -21.00
CA HIS A 5 18.95 -23.43 -20.10
C HIS A 5 18.22 -24.65 -20.67
N GLN A 6 17.26 -24.45 -21.60
CA GLN A 6 16.72 -25.57 -22.38
C GLN A 6 17.79 -26.16 -23.31
N ALA A 7 18.67 -25.34 -23.88
CA ALA A 7 19.76 -25.80 -24.75
C ALA A 7 20.86 -26.62 -24.06
N VAL A 8 20.94 -26.63 -22.72
CA VAL A 8 21.88 -27.50 -21.97
C VAL A 8 21.22 -28.83 -21.56
N ALA A 9 19.88 -28.89 -21.54
CA ALA A 9 19.11 -30.10 -21.26
C ALA A 9 18.94 -31.01 -22.49
N PHE A 10 19.15 -30.45 -23.67
CA PHE A 10 19.13 -31.13 -24.96
C PHE A 10 20.45 -30.81 -25.66
N GLN A 11 21.48 -31.64 -25.48
CA GLN A 11 22.61 -31.62 -26.42
C GLN A 11 22.16 -32.31 -27.70
N PHE A 12 22.03 -31.53 -28.77
CA PHE A 12 21.79 -32.04 -30.12
C PHE A 12 23.10 -31.94 -30.90
N THR A 13 23.78 -33.07 -31.04
CA THR A 13 24.90 -33.22 -31.96
C THR A 13 24.40 -33.91 -33.22
N VAL A 14 24.38 -33.18 -34.33
CA VAL A 14 24.08 -33.75 -35.65
C VAL A 14 25.36 -34.39 -36.16
N SER A 15 25.42 -35.72 -36.11
CA SER A 15 26.49 -36.49 -36.72
C SER A 15 26.05 -37.01 -38.10
N PRO A 16 26.98 -37.40 -39.00
CA PRO A 16 26.63 -37.99 -40.30
C PRO A 16 25.73 -39.24 -40.19
N ASP A 17 25.73 -39.91 -39.04
CA ASP A 17 24.98 -41.14 -38.78
C ASP A 17 23.63 -40.93 -38.06
N GLY A 18 23.26 -39.68 -37.76
CA GLY A 18 21.97 -39.34 -37.14
C GLY A 18 22.04 -38.30 -36.02
N ILE A 19 20.86 -38.00 -35.45
CA ILE A 19 20.68 -37.08 -34.32
C ILE A 19 20.96 -37.84 -33.02
N ASP A 20 22.07 -37.54 -32.35
CA ASP A 20 22.34 -38.06 -30.99
C ASP A 20 21.71 -37.12 -29.95
N LEU A 21 20.89 -37.69 -29.07
CA LEU A 21 19.98 -36.97 -28.18
C LEU A 21 20.29 -37.36 -26.73
N GLN A 22 21.25 -36.66 -26.10
CA GLN A 22 21.54 -36.85 -24.68
C GLN A 22 20.52 -36.13 -23.81
N LEU A 23 19.48 -36.87 -23.39
CA LEU A 23 18.45 -36.41 -22.46
C LEU A 23 18.95 -36.58 -21.01
N SER A 24 19.28 -35.49 -20.34
CA SER A 24 19.58 -35.52 -18.90
C SER A 24 18.33 -35.89 -18.11
N HIS A 25 18.32 -37.06 -17.45
CA HIS A 25 17.25 -37.49 -16.55
C HIS A 25 16.96 -36.47 -15.43
N GLU A 26 18.01 -35.80 -14.94
CA GLU A 26 17.90 -34.71 -13.97
C GLU A 26 17.05 -33.57 -14.54
N ALA A 27 17.33 -33.14 -15.78
CA ALA A 27 16.60 -32.06 -16.43
C ALA A 27 15.13 -32.41 -16.69
N LEU A 28 14.83 -33.65 -17.13
CA LEU A 28 13.45 -34.13 -17.30
C LEU A 28 12.69 -34.16 -15.97
N ARG A 29 13.33 -34.61 -14.88
CA ARG A 29 12.77 -34.57 -13.53
C ARG A 29 12.44 -33.14 -13.10
N GLN A 30 13.32 -32.17 -13.39
CA GLN A 30 13.08 -30.76 -13.08
C GLN A 30 11.92 -30.16 -13.90
N ILE A 31 11.81 -30.50 -15.18
CA ILE A 31 10.69 -30.09 -16.03
C ILE A 31 9.37 -30.65 -15.47
N TYR A 32 9.34 -31.93 -15.11
CA TYR A 32 8.19 -32.58 -14.49
C TYR A 32 7.78 -31.93 -13.17
N LEU A 33 8.72 -31.74 -12.23
CA LEU A 33 8.45 -31.11 -10.92
C LEU A 33 7.98 -29.65 -11.07
N SER A 34 8.60 -28.89 -11.97
CA SER A 34 8.19 -27.52 -12.27
C SER A 34 6.77 -27.48 -12.88
N GLY A 35 6.45 -28.42 -13.77
CA GLY A 35 5.13 -28.61 -14.35
C GLY A 35 4.07 -28.92 -13.29
N LEU A 36 4.33 -29.90 -12.42
CA LEU A 36 3.45 -30.29 -11.32
C LEU A 36 3.19 -29.14 -10.34
N HIS A 37 4.22 -28.39 -9.95
CA HIS A 37 4.08 -27.21 -9.09
C HIS A 37 3.32 -26.08 -9.76
N SER A 38 3.57 -25.83 -11.05
CA SER A 38 2.83 -24.84 -11.83
C SER A 38 1.35 -25.20 -11.88
N TRP A 39 1.02 -26.47 -12.14
CA TRP A 39 -0.35 -26.97 -12.14
C TRP A 39 -1.00 -26.86 -10.77
N LYS A 40 -0.31 -27.28 -9.69
CA LYS A 40 -0.79 -27.11 -8.30
C LYS A 40 -1.04 -25.64 -7.95
N LYS A 41 -0.16 -24.72 -8.36
CA LYS A 41 -0.32 -23.28 -8.17
C LYS A 41 -1.54 -22.74 -8.92
N LYS A 42 -1.70 -23.10 -10.20
CA LYS A 42 -2.86 -22.74 -11.02
C LYS A 42 -4.16 -23.28 -10.43
N PHE A 43 -4.17 -24.53 -9.99
CA PHE A 43 -5.31 -25.17 -9.33
C PHE A 43 -5.68 -24.47 -8.02
N ILE A 44 -4.71 -24.19 -7.14
CA ILE A 44 -4.96 -23.46 -5.89
C ILE A 44 -5.54 -22.08 -6.18
N ARG A 45 -5.00 -21.36 -7.18
CA ARG A 45 -5.53 -20.04 -7.59
C ARG A 45 -6.94 -20.15 -8.15
N PHE A 46 -7.23 -21.12 -9.01
CA PHE A 46 -8.56 -21.37 -9.54
C PHE A 46 -9.55 -21.69 -8.41
N LYS A 47 -9.21 -22.66 -7.55
CA LYS A 47 -9.99 -23.02 -6.36
C LYS A 47 -10.26 -21.81 -5.48
N ASN A 48 -9.23 -21.03 -5.15
CA ASN A 48 -9.38 -19.84 -4.32
C ASN A 48 -10.24 -18.79 -5.02
N GLY A 49 -10.05 -18.57 -6.33
CA GLY A 49 -10.87 -17.65 -7.13
C GLY A 49 -12.34 -18.04 -7.12
N VAL A 50 -12.66 -19.33 -7.21
CA VAL A 50 -14.03 -19.83 -7.05
C VAL A 50 -14.53 -19.60 -5.62
N LEU A 51 -13.74 -19.95 -4.59
CA LEU A 51 -14.12 -19.80 -3.19
C LEU A 51 -14.37 -18.34 -2.79
N THR A 52 -13.50 -17.41 -3.19
CA THR A 52 -13.71 -15.96 -3.00
C THR A 52 -14.86 -15.47 -3.87
N GLY A 53 -14.98 -16.03 -5.08
CA GLY A 53 -16.02 -15.72 -6.07
C GLY A 53 -17.43 -16.12 -5.65
N VAL A 54 -17.59 -17.01 -4.65
CA VAL A 54 -18.90 -17.42 -4.08
C VAL A 54 -19.10 -17.01 -2.61
N TYR A 55 -18.11 -16.41 -1.96
CA TYR A 55 -18.20 -15.93 -0.57
C TYR A 55 -19.30 -14.86 -0.40
N PRO A 56 -20.13 -14.86 0.67
CA PRO A 56 -20.04 -15.65 1.91
C PRO A 56 -20.57 -17.09 1.80
N GLY A 57 -21.01 -17.52 0.61
CA GLY A 57 -21.41 -18.90 0.36
C GLY A 57 -20.26 -19.89 0.47
N SER A 58 -20.60 -21.18 0.54
CA SER A 58 -19.62 -22.27 0.64
C SER A 58 -20.04 -23.51 -0.17
N PRO A 59 -19.08 -24.36 -0.61
CA PRO A 59 -19.40 -25.64 -1.24
C PRO A 59 -20.29 -26.54 -0.37
N THR A 60 -20.08 -26.55 0.95
CA THR A 60 -20.95 -27.26 1.88
C THR A 60 -22.37 -26.69 1.87
N GLY A 61 -22.51 -25.37 1.80
CA GLY A 61 -23.81 -24.71 1.62
C GLY A 61 -24.50 -25.11 0.32
N LEU A 62 -23.76 -25.27 -0.78
CA LEU A 62 -24.30 -25.76 -2.05
C LEU A 62 -24.83 -27.19 -1.88
N MET A 63 -24.02 -28.08 -1.30
CA MET A 63 -24.43 -29.46 -1.05
C MET A 63 -25.65 -29.56 -0.13
N LEU A 64 -25.75 -28.70 0.88
CA LEU A 64 -26.91 -28.62 1.76
C LEU A 64 -28.16 -28.11 1.03
N VAL A 65 -28.04 -27.02 0.25
CA VAL A 65 -29.19 -26.48 -0.51
C VAL A 65 -29.67 -27.48 -1.55
N VAL A 66 -28.75 -28.08 -2.32
CA VAL A 66 -29.08 -29.12 -3.30
C VAL A 66 -29.65 -30.36 -2.62
N GLY A 67 -29.03 -30.84 -1.54
CA GLY A 67 -29.49 -32.02 -0.80
C GLY A 67 -30.86 -31.82 -0.16
N LEU A 68 -31.11 -30.66 0.48
CA LEU A 68 -32.42 -30.32 1.05
C LEU A 68 -33.48 -30.16 -0.05
N TYR A 69 -33.12 -29.50 -1.15
CA TYR A 69 -34.02 -29.32 -2.28
C TYR A 69 -34.42 -30.67 -2.91
N MET A 70 -33.43 -31.52 -3.23
CA MET A 70 -33.64 -32.84 -3.82
C MET A 70 -34.33 -33.81 -2.85
N GLY A 71 -33.98 -33.77 -1.56
CA GLY A 71 -34.66 -34.54 -0.52
C GLY A 71 -36.14 -34.15 -0.42
N ARG A 72 -36.44 -32.85 -0.41
CA ARG A 72 -37.82 -32.37 -0.37
C ARG A 72 -38.61 -32.77 -1.62
N ALA A 73 -38.01 -32.63 -2.80
CA ALA A 73 -38.64 -33.03 -4.07
C ALA A 73 -38.96 -34.54 -4.10
N LYS A 74 -38.05 -35.38 -3.60
CA LYS A 74 -38.21 -36.84 -3.59
C LYS A 74 -39.19 -37.36 -2.53
N TYR A 75 -39.12 -36.82 -1.30
CA TYR A 75 -39.86 -37.38 -0.16
C TYR A 75 -41.22 -36.72 0.09
N ILE A 76 -41.40 -35.44 -0.29
CA ILE A 76 -42.63 -34.69 -0.01
C ILE A 76 -43.51 -34.55 -1.27
N GLN A 77 -43.00 -34.95 -2.46
CA GLN A 77 -43.67 -34.78 -3.77
C GLN A 77 -44.19 -33.34 -4.03
N ALA A 78 -43.65 -32.36 -3.30
CA ALA A 78 -43.98 -30.96 -3.45
C ALA A 78 -42.81 -30.26 -4.13
N ASP A 79 -43.02 -29.81 -5.36
CA ASP A 79 -42.03 -29.03 -6.10
C ASP A 79 -41.98 -27.59 -5.56
N PRO A 80 -40.91 -27.19 -4.83
CA PRO A 80 -40.79 -25.83 -4.30
C PRO A 80 -40.61 -24.78 -5.39
N SER A 81 -40.31 -25.20 -6.63
CA SER A 81 -40.09 -24.34 -7.80
C SER A 81 -41.35 -24.08 -8.62
N LEU A 82 -42.53 -24.54 -8.16
CA LEU A 82 -43.82 -24.37 -8.84
C LEU A 82 -43.80 -24.89 -10.30
N GLY A 83 -43.13 -26.03 -10.57
CA GLY A 83 -43.07 -26.65 -11.89
C GLY A 83 -41.91 -26.18 -12.78
N LEU A 84 -40.93 -25.43 -12.24
CA LEU A 84 -39.73 -25.05 -13.01
C LEU A 84 -38.89 -26.28 -13.38
N PHE A 85 -38.88 -27.28 -12.51
CA PHE A 85 -38.18 -28.54 -12.67
C PHE A 85 -38.63 -29.32 -13.91
N THR A 86 -39.94 -29.49 -14.08
CA THR A 86 -40.53 -30.19 -15.23
C THR A 86 -40.32 -29.40 -16.52
N LYS A 87 -40.44 -28.07 -16.49
CA LYS A 87 -40.19 -27.19 -17.64
C LYS A 87 -38.74 -27.20 -18.12
N VAL A 88 -37.76 -27.17 -17.21
CA VAL A 88 -36.34 -27.24 -17.60
C VAL A 88 -36.01 -28.64 -18.11
N GLY A 89 -36.56 -29.69 -17.48
CA GLY A 89 -36.43 -31.07 -17.95
C GLY A 89 -36.94 -31.30 -19.37
N THR A 90 -38.06 -30.68 -19.77
CA THR A 90 -38.62 -30.80 -21.13
C THR A 90 -37.78 -30.13 -22.22
N HIS A 91 -36.90 -29.19 -21.87
CA HIS A 91 -36.02 -28.49 -22.81
C HIS A 91 -34.59 -29.06 -22.86
N LEU A 92 -34.27 -30.04 -22.01
CA LEU A 92 -33.01 -30.79 -22.10
C LEU A 92 -33.18 -31.91 -23.14
N PRO A 93 -32.40 -31.93 -24.24
CA PRO A 93 -32.59 -32.90 -25.30
C PRO A 93 -32.42 -34.33 -24.78
N VAL A 94 -33.40 -35.20 -25.09
CA VAL A 94 -33.31 -36.64 -24.83
C VAL A 94 -32.27 -37.23 -25.77
N SER A 95 -31.03 -37.28 -25.31
CA SER A 95 -29.97 -38.04 -25.96
C SER A 95 -30.20 -39.52 -25.69
N ARG A 96 -29.85 -40.40 -26.65
CA ARG A 96 -29.86 -41.88 -26.47
C ARG A 96 -29.07 -42.37 -25.25
N TYR A 97 -28.31 -41.50 -24.59
CA TYR A 97 -27.44 -41.79 -23.47
C TYR A 97 -27.96 -41.31 -22.09
N MET A 98 -29.17 -40.74 -21.97
CA MET A 98 -29.67 -40.19 -20.70
C MET A 98 -31.09 -40.68 -20.33
N SER A 99 -31.24 -41.33 -19.16
CA SER A 99 -32.54 -41.80 -18.65
C SER A 99 -33.38 -40.67 -18.02
N PHE A 100 -34.69 -40.86 -17.90
CA PHE A 100 -35.62 -39.91 -17.26
C PHE A 100 -35.22 -39.58 -15.81
N GLU A 101 -34.80 -40.57 -15.03
CA GLU A 101 -34.28 -40.37 -13.67
C GLU A 101 -33.02 -39.51 -13.66
N THR A 102 -32.14 -39.68 -14.64
CA THR A 102 -30.93 -38.86 -14.79
C THR A 102 -31.27 -37.42 -15.15
N GLN A 103 -32.29 -37.19 -16.00
CA GLN A 103 -32.77 -35.85 -16.32
C GLN A 103 -33.36 -35.15 -15.10
N GLN A 104 -34.13 -35.86 -14.28
CA GLN A 104 -34.65 -35.36 -13.01
C GLN A 104 -33.52 -35.00 -12.03
N LEU A 105 -32.50 -35.85 -11.93
CA LEU A 105 -31.32 -35.56 -11.10
C LEU A 105 -30.60 -34.27 -11.56
N VAL A 106 -30.33 -34.16 -12.87
CA VAL A 106 -29.64 -33.00 -13.47
C VAL A 106 -30.46 -31.73 -13.32
N GLY A 107 -31.76 -31.77 -13.58
CA GLY A 107 -32.68 -30.64 -13.38
C GLY A 107 -32.72 -30.19 -11.91
N GLY A 108 -32.74 -31.13 -10.97
CA GLY A 108 -32.71 -30.85 -9.53
C GLY A 108 -31.41 -30.18 -9.08
N VAL A 109 -30.27 -30.63 -9.60
CA VAL A 109 -28.96 -30.00 -9.34
C VAL A 109 -28.91 -28.60 -9.94
N LEU A 110 -29.42 -28.38 -11.16
CA LEU A 110 -29.44 -27.06 -11.80
C LEU A 110 -30.29 -26.06 -11.02
N VAL A 111 -31.52 -26.43 -10.64
CA VAL A 111 -32.41 -25.56 -9.87
C VAL A 111 -31.86 -25.32 -8.47
N GLY A 112 -31.37 -26.35 -7.78
CA GLY A 112 -30.74 -26.21 -6.46
C GLY A 112 -29.49 -25.33 -6.47
N THR A 113 -28.67 -25.42 -7.53
CA THR A 113 -27.53 -24.53 -7.75
C THR A 113 -27.98 -23.10 -8.03
N GLY A 114 -29.02 -22.91 -8.85
CA GLY A 114 -29.62 -21.60 -9.11
C GLY A 114 -30.13 -20.94 -7.83
N LEU A 115 -30.85 -21.69 -7.00
CA LEU A 115 -31.32 -21.22 -5.68
C LEU A 115 -30.14 -20.83 -4.77
N TRP A 116 -29.09 -21.64 -4.73
CA TRP A 116 -27.89 -21.33 -3.97
C TRP A 116 -27.19 -20.05 -4.45
N VAL A 117 -27.09 -19.84 -5.77
CA VAL A 117 -26.56 -18.60 -6.36
C VAL A 117 -27.41 -17.39 -5.97
N VAL A 118 -28.75 -17.51 -6.01
CA VAL A 118 -29.66 -16.45 -5.56
C VAL A 118 -29.46 -16.14 -4.07
N ILE A 119 -29.34 -17.16 -3.21
CA ILE A 119 -29.07 -16.97 -1.77
C ILE A 119 -27.75 -16.21 -1.57
N ILE A 120 -26.67 -16.61 -2.26
CA ILE A 120 -25.38 -15.90 -2.16
C ILE A 120 -25.50 -14.46 -2.63
N PHE A 121 -26.15 -14.23 -3.75
CA PHE A 121 -26.35 -12.89 -4.29
C PHE A 121 -27.12 -12.03 -3.28
N THR A 122 -28.18 -12.56 -2.69
CA THR A 122 -28.95 -11.87 -1.63
C THR A 122 -28.09 -11.59 -0.40
N MET A 123 -27.32 -12.57 0.09
CA MET A 123 -26.41 -12.37 1.24
C MET A 123 -25.35 -11.31 0.95
N ARG A 124 -24.79 -11.29 -0.25
CA ARG A 124 -23.79 -10.29 -0.67
C ARG A 124 -24.37 -8.89 -0.70
N ASN A 125 -25.54 -8.73 -1.29
CA ASN A 125 -26.20 -7.44 -1.35
C ASN A 125 -26.58 -6.99 0.06
N ALA A 126 -27.14 -7.87 0.90
CA ALA A 126 -27.43 -7.57 2.30
C ALA A 126 -26.16 -7.12 3.05
N LEU A 127 -25.05 -7.85 2.91
CA LEU A 127 -23.77 -7.45 3.50
C LEU A 127 -23.29 -6.09 2.98
N ARG A 128 -23.40 -5.84 1.67
CA ARG A 128 -23.06 -4.54 1.07
C ARG A 128 -23.90 -3.41 1.67
N TRP A 129 -25.21 -3.58 1.77
CA TRP A 129 -26.12 -2.62 2.39
C TRP A 129 -25.78 -2.35 3.86
N LEU A 130 -25.46 -3.40 4.62
CA LEU A 130 -25.01 -3.27 6.01
C LEU A 130 -23.70 -2.48 6.09
N LEU A 131 -22.72 -2.78 5.23
CA LEU A 131 -21.42 -2.11 5.22
C LEU A 131 -21.50 -0.65 4.72
N SER A 132 -22.50 -0.30 3.90
CA SER A 132 -22.76 1.09 3.51
C SER A 132 -23.22 1.98 4.68
N TRP A 133 -23.68 1.40 5.79
CA TRP A 133 -24.08 2.17 6.96
C TRP A 133 -22.89 2.44 7.89
N HIS A 134 -22.60 3.72 8.10
CA HIS A 134 -21.45 4.18 8.89
C HIS A 134 -21.84 4.91 10.18
N GLY A 135 -23.10 4.80 10.63
CA GLY A 135 -23.58 5.53 11.82
C GLY A 135 -22.83 5.15 13.10
N TRP A 136 -22.28 3.94 13.16
CA TRP A 136 -21.44 3.46 14.26
C TRP A 136 -20.16 4.28 14.47
N MET A 137 -19.62 4.95 13.43
CA MET A 137 -18.41 5.79 13.56
C MET A 137 -18.64 7.09 14.34
N TYR A 138 -19.89 7.55 14.39
CA TYR A 138 -20.28 8.79 15.05
C TYR A 138 -20.73 8.56 16.49
N ALA A 139 -20.84 7.30 16.93
CA ALA A 139 -21.14 6.97 18.32
C ALA A 139 -20.00 7.45 19.25
N ARG A 140 -20.36 7.93 20.44
CA ARG A 140 -19.37 8.34 21.45
C ARG A 140 -18.55 7.13 21.87
N HIS A 141 -17.23 7.32 21.98
CA HIS A 141 -16.31 6.24 22.36
C HIS A 141 -16.74 5.59 23.69
N GLY A 142 -16.71 4.25 23.75
CA GLY A 142 -17.17 3.47 24.90
C GLY A 142 -18.69 3.26 24.99
N THR A 143 -19.49 3.92 24.15
CA THR A 143 -20.95 3.69 24.11
C THR A 143 -21.33 2.92 22.84
N MET A 144 -21.96 1.76 23.01
CA MET A 144 -22.55 1.00 21.90
C MET A 144 -24.06 1.08 21.97
N THR A 145 -24.67 1.80 21.02
CA THR A 145 -26.12 1.85 20.89
C THR A 145 -26.68 0.47 20.50
N TRP A 146 -27.92 0.18 20.91
CA TRP A 146 -28.58 -1.09 20.55
C TRP A 146 -28.65 -1.30 19.03
N ARG A 147 -28.86 -0.22 18.26
CA ARG A 147 -28.83 -0.23 16.78
C ARG A 147 -27.47 -0.72 16.25
N THR A 148 -26.37 -0.25 16.83
CA THR A 148 -25.01 -0.66 16.44
C THR A 148 -24.75 -2.12 16.82
N ARG A 149 -25.23 -2.58 17.98
CA ARG A 149 -25.10 -3.99 18.39
C ARG A 149 -25.83 -4.93 17.44
N ILE A 150 -27.09 -4.62 17.10
CA ILE A 150 -27.86 -5.40 16.11
C ILE A 150 -27.14 -5.40 14.76
N TRP A 151 -26.70 -4.24 14.29
CA TRP A 151 -25.94 -4.14 13.05
C TRP A 151 -24.66 -5.00 13.06
N LEU A 152 -23.87 -4.98 14.14
CA LEU A 152 -22.67 -5.82 14.28
C LEU A 152 -23.00 -7.31 14.20
N VAL A 153 -24.07 -7.75 14.85
CA VAL A 153 -24.55 -9.14 14.79
C VAL A 153 -24.94 -9.50 13.35
N LEU A 154 -25.69 -8.65 12.66
CA LEU A 154 -26.07 -8.86 11.27
C LEU A 154 -24.82 -8.92 10.36
N VAL A 155 -23.87 -7.99 10.49
CA VAL A 155 -22.62 -8.02 9.72
C VAL A 155 -21.87 -9.33 9.93
N LYS A 156 -21.78 -9.83 11.17
CA LYS A 156 -21.14 -11.13 11.46
C LYS A 156 -21.90 -12.31 10.81
N ILE A 157 -23.23 -12.33 10.89
CA ILE A 157 -24.06 -13.37 10.28
C ILE A 157 -23.87 -13.39 8.75
N PHE A 158 -23.97 -12.23 8.11
CA PHE A 158 -23.87 -12.11 6.64
C PHE A 158 -22.43 -12.19 6.12
N SER A 159 -21.42 -11.95 6.95
CA SER A 159 -20.02 -12.26 6.62
C SER A 159 -19.75 -13.77 6.60
N GLY A 160 -20.58 -14.59 7.26
CA GLY A 160 -20.43 -16.04 7.29
C GLY A 160 -19.39 -16.53 8.30
N MET A 161 -19.49 -17.82 8.66
CA MET A 161 -18.77 -18.43 9.79
C MET A 161 -17.36 -18.96 9.44
N ARG A 162 -16.90 -18.79 8.20
CA ARG A 162 -15.63 -19.36 7.74
C ARG A 162 -14.50 -18.32 7.80
N ASN A 163 -13.29 -18.78 8.07
CA ASN A 163 -12.07 -17.97 7.91
C ASN A 163 -11.99 -17.40 6.48
N PRO A 164 -12.12 -16.08 6.31
CA PRO A 164 -12.09 -15.46 4.99
C PRO A 164 -10.67 -15.44 4.42
N GLN A 165 -10.56 -15.60 3.11
CA GLN A 165 -9.32 -15.38 2.37
C GLN A 165 -9.17 -13.90 2.04
N LEU A 166 -7.94 -13.45 1.69
CA LEU A 166 -7.60 -12.05 1.46
C LEU A 166 -8.63 -11.27 0.61
N TYR A 167 -9.16 -11.91 -0.42
CA TYR A 167 -10.08 -11.30 -1.39
C TYR A 167 -11.56 -11.66 -1.20
N SER A 168 -11.91 -12.39 -0.14
CA SER A 168 -13.29 -12.88 0.10
C SER A 168 -14.34 -11.77 0.10
N PHE A 169 -14.03 -10.60 0.67
CA PHE A 169 -15.00 -9.50 0.81
C PHE A 169 -15.06 -8.55 -0.40
N GLN A 170 -14.19 -8.65 -1.40
CA GLN A 170 -14.07 -7.61 -2.45
C GLN A 170 -15.38 -7.35 -3.20
N THR A 171 -16.21 -8.37 -3.40
CA THR A 171 -17.51 -8.25 -4.08
C THR A 171 -18.64 -7.78 -3.16
N SER A 172 -18.46 -7.90 -1.85
CA SER A 172 -19.41 -7.47 -0.82
C SER A 172 -19.16 -6.05 -0.31
N LEU A 173 -17.97 -5.48 -0.55
CA LEU A 173 -17.68 -4.10 -0.16
C LEU A 173 -18.57 -3.10 -0.93
N PRO A 174 -19.00 -2.00 -0.27
CA PRO A 174 -19.74 -0.93 -0.93
C PRO A 174 -18.85 -0.14 -1.88
N GLN A 175 -19.48 0.52 -2.87
CA GLN A 175 -18.80 1.50 -3.71
C GLN A 175 -18.57 2.79 -2.91
N LEU A 176 -17.54 3.56 -3.27
CA LEU A 176 -17.28 4.86 -2.67
C LEU A 176 -18.47 5.80 -2.97
N PRO A 177 -19.11 6.41 -1.95
CA PRO A 177 -20.23 7.31 -2.18
C PRO A 177 -19.78 8.58 -2.90
N LEU A 178 -20.68 9.14 -3.70
CA LEU A 178 -20.47 10.41 -4.40
C LEU A 178 -21.11 11.55 -3.58
N PRO A 179 -20.33 12.48 -3.01
CA PRO A 179 -20.86 13.63 -2.28
C PRO A 179 -21.67 14.56 -3.20
N SER A 180 -22.52 15.41 -2.61
CA SER A 180 -23.18 16.47 -3.36
C SER A 180 -22.23 17.66 -3.59
N VAL A 181 -22.44 18.40 -4.69
CA VAL A 181 -21.67 19.64 -4.97
C VAL A 181 -21.86 20.63 -3.82
N LYS A 182 -23.10 20.86 -3.38
CA LYS A 182 -23.43 21.76 -2.27
C LYS A 182 -22.67 21.43 -0.98
N GLU A 183 -22.65 20.17 -0.55
CA GLU A 183 -21.89 19.78 0.65
C GLU A 183 -20.38 19.97 0.46
N THR A 184 -19.89 19.72 -0.74
CA THR A 184 -18.46 19.85 -1.08
C THR A 184 -18.02 21.31 -1.04
N ILE A 185 -18.81 22.20 -1.64
CA ILE A 185 -18.57 23.64 -1.66
C ILE A 185 -18.67 24.23 -0.26
N SER A 186 -19.70 23.89 0.51
CA SER A 186 -19.85 24.35 1.89
C SER A 186 -18.66 23.96 2.77
N ARG A 187 -18.20 22.70 2.71
CA ARG A 187 -17.04 22.23 3.49
C ARG A 187 -15.72 22.79 2.97
N TYR A 188 -15.60 23.00 1.65
CA TYR A 188 -14.43 23.67 1.06
C TYR A 188 -14.28 25.09 1.62
N LEU A 189 -15.34 25.90 1.55
CA LEU A 189 -15.32 27.27 2.07
C LEU A 189 -15.00 27.30 3.56
N GLU A 190 -15.57 26.38 4.34
CA GLU A 190 -15.23 26.25 5.76
C GLU A 190 -13.72 26.00 5.98
N SER A 191 -13.10 25.15 5.15
CA SER A 191 -11.68 24.83 5.22
C SER A 191 -10.75 25.91 4.67
N ALA A 192 -11.22 26.72 3.72
CA ALA A 192 -10.43 27.78 3.08
C ALA A 192 -10.40 29.07 3.92
N CYS A 193 -11.47 29.33 4.69
CA CYS A 193 -11.60 30.52 5.53
C CYS A 193 -10.39 30.85 6.43
N PRO A 194 -9.73 29.91 7.15
CA PRO A 194 -8.56 30.26 7.95
C PRO A 194 -7.29 30.59 7.14
N LEU A 195 -7.29 30.37 5.82
CA LEU A 195 -6.14 30.53 4.94
C LEU A 195 -6.16 31.83 4.12
N MET A 196 -7.25 32.58 4.19
CA MET A 196 -7.52 33.76 3.35
C MET A 196 -7.88 34.96 4.22
N ASP A 197 -7.60 36.16 3.72
CA ASP A 197 -8.20 37.39 4.26
C ASP A 197 -9.68 37.53 3.84
N ASP A 198 -10.38 38.52 4.40
CA ASP A 198 -11.82 38.70 4.17
C ASP A 198 -12.16 39.01 2.70
N GLU A 199 -11.30 39.73 1.98
CA GLU A 199 -11.52 40.09 0.57
C GLU A 199 -11.33 38.86 -0.34
N GLN A 200 -10.23 38.12 -0.13
CA GLN A 200 -9.95 36.86 -0.81
C GLN A 200 -11.05 35.83 -0.56
N TYR A 201 -11.51 35.72 0.70
CA TYR A 201 -12.59 34.81 1.06
C TYR A 201 -13.92 35.18 0.39
N ALA A 202 -14.28 36.47 0.36
CA ALA A 202 -15.49 36.93 -0.32
C ALA A 202 -15.45 36.63 -1.83
N ARG A 203 -14.29 36.83 -2.48
CA ARG A 203 -14.09 36.44 -3.89
C ARG A 203 -14.26 34.94 -4.08
N MET A 204 -13.59 34.14 -3.26
CA MET A 204 -13.66 32.68 -3.33
C MET A 204 -15.09 32.17 -3.09
N GLU A 205 -15.81 32.76 -2.15
CA GLU A 205 -17.21 32.44 -1.88
C GLU A 205 -18.09 32.74 -3.10
N SER A 206 -17.89 33.86 -3.79
CA SER A 206 -18.59 34.15 -5.05
C SER A 206 -18.31 33.08 -6.11
N LEU A 207 -17.04 32.79 -6.38
CA LEU A 207 -16.64 31.77 -7.36
C LEU A 207 -17.22 30.40 -7.04
N ALA A 208 -17.23 30.02 -5.77
CA ALA A 208 -17.75 28.74 -5.31
C ALA A 208 -19.27 28.65 -5.45
N LYS A 209 -20.00 29.73 -5.14
CA LYS A 209 -21.47 29.82 -5.32
C LYS A 209 -21.86 29.82 -6.79
N ASP A 210 -21.11 30.51 -7.65
CA ASP A 210 -21.32 30.51 -9.10
C ASP A 210 -21.07 29.11 -9.68
N PHE A 211 -20.03 28.42 -9.22
CA PHE A 211 -19.79 27.03 -9.59
C PHE A 211 -20.92 26.10 -9.09
N GLU A 212 -21.37 26.25 -7.84
CA GLU A 212 -22.46 25.43 -7.27
C GLU A 212 -23.76 25.56 -8.06
N LYS A 213 -24.10 26.77 -8.51
CA LYS A 213 -25.34 27.03 -9.27
C LYS A 213 -25.21 26.78 -10.77
N GLY A 214 -24.02 27.00 -11.32
CA GLY A 214 -23.75 26.92 -12.76
C GLY A 214 -23.15 25.59 -13.20
N LEU A 215 -21.82 25.52 -13.28
CA LEU A 215 -21.11 24.40 -13.91
C LEU A 215 -21.13 23.11 -13.06
N GLY A 216 -21.11 23.23 -11.74
CA GLY A 216 -21.01 22.11 -10.80
C GLY A 216 -22.07 21.02 -11.02
N PRO A 217 -23.38 21.34 -11.09
CA PRO A 217 -24.44 20.35 -11.35
C PRO A 217 -24.27 19.59 -12.67
N ARG A 218 -23.76 20.26 -13.72
CA ARG A 218 -23.46 19.61 -15.02
C ARG A 218 -22.33 18.61 -14.88
N LEU A 219 -21.22 18.98 -14.23
CA LEU A 219 -20.09 18.07 -13.99
C LEU A 219 -20.50 16.89 -13.08
N GLN A 220 -21.30 17.17 -12.06
CA GLN A 220 -21.85 16.18 -11.14
C GLN A 220 -22.66 15.10 -11.85
N TRP A 221 -23.41 15.48 -12.89
CA TRP A 221 -24.19 14.52 -13.67
C TRP A 221 -23.30 13.46 -14.33
N TYR A 222 -22.16 13.87 -14.91
CA TYR A 222 -21.21 12.92 -15.51
C TYR A 222 -20.53 12.05 -14.45
N LEU A 223 -20.23 12.61 -13.27
CA LEU A 223 -19.71 11.80 -12.14
C LEU A 223 -20.73 10.79 -11.63
N LYS A 224 -22.03 11.15 -11.58
CA LYS A 224 -23.09 10.20 -11.24
C LYS A 224 -23.12 9.05 -12.24
N LEU A 225 -23.05 9.34 -13.55
CA LEU A 225 -22.88 8.28 -14.54
C LEU A 225 -21.65 7.44 -14.22
N LYS A 226 -20.45 8.03 -14.14
CA LYS A 226 -19.24 7.25 -13.82
C LYS A 226 -19.40 6.37 -12.58
N SER A 227 -20.06 6.84 -11.52
CA SER A 227 -20.31 6.06 -10.30
C SER A 227 -21.20 4.83 -10.52
N TRP A 228 -22.09 4.84 -11.51
CA TRP A 228 -22.94 3.69 -11.85
C TRP A 228 -22.19 2.62 -12.65
N TRP A 229 -21.27 3.01 -13.54
CA TRP A 229 -20.53 2.08 -14.40
C TRP A 229 -19.16 1.66 -13.86
N SER A 230 -18.62 2.34 -12.84
CA SER A 230 -17.33 1.99 -12.22
C SER A 230 -17.48 1.31 -10.86
N THR A 231 -16.51 0.46 -10.52
CA THR A 231 -16.36 -0.11 -9.17
C THR A 231 -16.01 0.96 -8.14
N ASN A 232 -15.31 2.00 -8.57
CA ASN A 232 -14.99 3.19 -7.81
C ASN A 232 -14.78 4.36 -8.79
N TYR A 233 -15.45 5.50 -8.56
CA TYR A 233 -15.40 6.64 -9.49
C TYR A 233 -14.11 7.48 -9.37
N VAL A 234 -13.23 7.16 -8.42
CA VAL A 234 -11.99 7.91 -8.16
C VAL A 234 -10.77 7.13 -8.61
N SER A 235 -10.72 5.82 -8.36
CA SER A 235 -9.46 5.06 -8.31
C SER A 235 -8.66 5.05 -9.61
N ASP A 236 -9.31 4.86 -10.76
CA ASP A 236 -8.65 4.84 -12.06
C ASP A 236 -8.07 6.21 -12.45
N TRP A 237 -8.86 7.27 -12.26
CA TRP A 237 -8.43 8.63 -12.52
C TRP A 237 -7.36 9.09 -11.53
N TRP A 238 -7.47 8.73 -10.26
CA TRP A 238 -6.46 9.05 -9.25
C TRP A 238 -5.11 8.43 -9.60
N GLU A 239 -5.11 7.14 -9.96
CA GLU A 239 -3.90 6.45 -10.41
C GLU A 239 -3.30 7.11 -11.66
N GLU A 240 -4.13 7.33 -12.69
CA GLU A 240 -3.69 7.86 -13.98
C GLU A 240 -3.16 9.30 -13.88
N TYR A 241 -3.92 10.22 -13.30
CA TYR A 241 -3.62 11.65 -13.36
C TYR A 241 -2.65 12.11 -12.28
N ILE A 242 -2.66 11.51 -11.09
CA ILE A 242 -1.76 11.93 -10.01
C ILE A 242 -0.38 11.29 -10.15
N TYR A 243 -0.32 10.03 -10.59
CA TYR A 243 0.95 9.30 -10.64
C TYR A 243 1.45 9.07 -12.07
N LEU A 244 0.64 8.48 -12.94
CA LEU A 244 1.14 7.96 -14.23
C LEU A 244 1.35 9.04 -15.30
N ARG A 245 0.57 10.13 -15.29
CA ARG A 245 0.71 11.24 -16.24
C ARG A 245 1.75 12.28 -15.84
N GLY A 246 2.13 12.34 -14.56
CA GLY A 246 3.23 13.19 -14.09
C GLY A 246 4.54 12.86 -14.80
N ARG A 247 5.24 13.89 -15.30
CA ARG A 247 6.47 13.74 -16.10
C ARG A 247 7.76 14.06 -15.33
N GLY A 248 7.64 14.73 -14.19
CA GLY A 248 8.78 14.98 -13.30
C GLY A 248 9.33 13.70 -12.67
N PRO A 249 10.50 13.79 -12.01
CA PRO A 249 11.13 12.66 -11.35
C PRO A 249 10.28 12.15 -10.18
N ILE A 250 10.14 10.83 -10.08
CA ILE A 250 9.39 10.16 -8.99
C ILE A 250 10.25 9.90 -7.76
N MET A 251 11.58 9.83 -7.92
CA MET A 251 12.52 9.85 -6.82
C MET A 251 12.25 11.09 -5.96
N VAL A 252 12.20 10.96 -4.64
CA VAL A 252 11.82 12.02 -3.66
C VAL A 252 10.37 12.50 -3.77
N ASN A 253 9.92 12.93 -4.95
CA ASN A 253 8.64 13.63 -5.13
C ASN A 253 7.41 12.71 -5.08
N SER A 254 7.60 11.40 -5.24
CA SER A 254 6.49 10.44 -5.20
C SER A 254 6.83 9.18 -4.40
N ASN A 255 8.01 8.58 -4.62
CA ASN A 255 8.42 7.40 -3.89
C ASN A 255 8.57 7.71 -2.39
N TYR A 256 8.15 6.77 -1.56
CA TYR A 256 8.30 6.82 -0.12
C TYR A 256 9.23 5.69 0.35
N TYR A 257 9.67 5.75 1.60
CA TYR A 257 10.62 4.80 2.15
C TYR A 257 10.19 4.23 3.49
N ALA A 258 10.79 3.10 3.87
CA ALA A 258 10.70 2.51 5.20
C ALA A 258 12.09 2.13 5.72
N MET A 259 12.26 2.17 7.03
CA MET A 259 13.50 1.88 7.74
C MET A 259 13.32 0.64 8.65
N ASP A 260 14.44 0.00 8.97
CA ASP A 260 14.62 -1.19 9.83
C ASP A 260 14.28 -0.85 11.30
N PHE A 261 14.58 -1.78 12.22
CA PHE A 261 14.52 -1.53 13.65
C PHE A 261 15.33 -0.31 14.07
N LEU A 262 14.84 0.36 15.11
CA LEU A 262 15.49 1.55 15.64
C LEU A 262 16.72 1.21 16.51
N TYR A 263 16.63 0.14 17.30
CA TYR A 263 17.64 -0.21 18.31
C TYR A 263 18.27 -1.59 18.14
N VAL A 264 17.74 -2.42 17.23
CA VAL A 264 18.16 -3.83 17.07
C VAL A 264 18.94 -4.01 15.78
N PHE A 265 20.09 -4.67 15.88
CA PHE A 265 20.93 -5.06 14.76
C PHE A 265 21.17 -6.58 14.82
N PRO A 266 20.30 -7.39 14.19
CA PRO A 266 20.34 -8.84 14.40
C PRO A 266 21.62 -9.54 13.93
N THR A 267 22.31 -8.99 12.93
CA THR A 267 23.69 -9.38 12.54
C THR A 267 24.33 -8.26 11.75
N SER A 268 25.65 -8.14 11.84
CA SER A 268 26.46 -7.20 11.04
C SER A 268 26.79 -7.72 9.64
N LEU A 269 26.50 -9.00 9.35
CA LEU A 269 26.78 -9.61 8.06
C LEU A 269 25.72 -9.19 7.02
N GLN A 270 26.12 -8.31 6.09
CA GLN A 270 25.25 -7.81 5.01
C GLN A 270 24.58 -8.95 4.22
N ALA A 271 25.34 -9.99 3.88
CA ALA A 271 24.82 -11.13 3.13
C ALA A 271 23.76 -11.93 3.93
N ALA A 272 24.00 -12.15 5.23
CA ALA A 272 23.08 -12.86 6.12
C ALA A 272 21.75 -12.09 6.28
N ARG A 273 21.83 -10.77 6.50
CA ARG A 273 20.64 -9.90 6.57
C ARG A 273 19.81 -10.00 5.31
N ALA A 274 20.46 -9.88 4.15
CA ALA A 274 19.81 -10.05 2.86
C ALA A 274 19.19 -11.46 2.71
N GLY A 275 19.89 -12.51 3.15
CA GLY A 275 19.44 -13.90 3.10
C GLY A 275 18.08 -14.12 3.78
N ASN A 276 17.98 -13.77 5.06
CA ASN A 276 16.72 -13.90 5.81
C ASN A 276 15.63 -12.97 5.27
N ALA A 277 15.94 -11.69 5.00
CA ALA A 277 14.95 -10.72 4.56
C ALA A 277 14.35 -11.09 3.20
N ILE A 278 15.18 -11.45 2.21
CA ILE A 278 14.71 -11.92 0.90
C ILE A 278 13.84 -13.17 1.07
N HIS A 279 14.26 -14.12 1.91
CA HIS A 279 13.48 -15.32 2.18
C HIS A 279 12.10 -14.97 2.76
N ALA A 280 12.03 -14.09 3.76
CA ALA A 280 10.79 -13.62 4.36
C ALA A 280 9.86 -12.96 3.32
N ILE A 281 10.38 -12.09 2.45
CA ILE A 281 9.58 -11.46 1.37
C ILE A 281 9.08 -12.53 0.37
N MET A 282 9.85 -13.60 0.11
CA MET A 282 9.40 -14.71 -0.73
C MET A 282 8.30 -15.55 -0.07
N LEU A 283 8.36 -15.76 1.25
CA LEU A 283 7.29 -16.40 2.03
C LEU A 283 6.01 -15.55 2.03
N TYR A 284 6.13 -14.25 2.25
CA TYR A 284 5.03 -13.30 2.17
C TYR A 284 4.37 -13.34 0.78
N ARG A 285 5.18 -13.28 -0.29
CA ARG A 285 4.69 -13.41 -1.66
C ARG A 285 3.93 -14.72 -1.87
N ARG A 286 4.41 -15.84 -1.32
CA ARG A 286 3.72 -17.13 -1.40
C ARG A 286 2.36 -17.10 -0.72
N MET A 287 2.26 -16.44 0.44
CA MET A 287 0.97 -16.25 1.14
C MET A 287 0.03 -15.37 0.32
N LEU A 288 0.53 -14.28 -0.25
CA LEU A 288 -0.22 -13.38 -1.12
C LEU A 288 -0.75 -14.09 -2.38
N ASP A 289 0.12 -14.82 -3.09
CA ASP A 289 -0.21 -15.60 -4.30
C ASP A 289 -1.31 -16.66 -4.05
N ARG A 290 -1.40 -17.14 -2.81
CA ARG A 290 -2.38 -18.13 -2.36
C ARG A 290 -3.56 -17.49 -1.62
N ALA A 291 -3.67 -16.16 -1.58
CA ALA A 291 -4.69 -15.42 -0.84
C ALA A 291 -4.83 -15.86 0.64
N GLN A 292 -3.72 -16.26 1.27
CA GLN A 292 -3.66 -16.76 2.65
C GLN A 292 -3.43 -15.66 3.69
N ILE A 293 -3.07 -14.45 3.26
CA ILE A 293 -3.05 -13.27 4.13
C ILE A 293 -4.49 -13.02 4.59
N LYS A 294 -4.69 -12.80 5.89
CA LYS A 294 -6.01 -12.52 6.43
C LYS A 294 -6.49 -11.16 5.92
N PRO A 295 -7.78 -11.00 5.56
CA PRO A 295 -8.34 -9.68 5.33
C PRO A 295 -8.15 -8.79 6.54
N LEU A 296 -7.79 -7.54 6.28
CA LEU A 296 -7.72 -6.53 7.33
C LEU A 296 -9.15 -6.15 7.75
N MET A 297 -9.42 -6.17 9.05
CA MET A 297 -10.74 -5.92 9.61
C MET A 297 -10.67 -4.78 10.64
N LEU A 298 -11.44 -3.72 10.46
CA LEU A 298 -11.60 -2.69 11.47
C LEU A 298 -12.48 -3.24 12.61
N GLN A 299 -12.04 -3.05 13.86
CA GLN A 299 -12.70 -3.62 15.06
C GLN A 299 -12.99 -5.13 14.93
N ASN A 300 -12.11 -5.87 14.22
CA ASN A 300 -12.24 -7.31 13.95
C ASN A 300 -13.56 -7.73 13.28
N THR A 301 -14.33 -6.79 12.72
CA THR A 301 -15.68 -7.08 12.19
C THR A 301 -15.93 -6.45 10.82
N ILE A 302 -15.40 -5.26 10.55
CA ILE A 302 -15.67 -4.52 9.31
C ILE A 302 -14.52 -4.76 8.33
N PRO A 303 -14.75 -5.45 7.20
CA PRO A 303 -13.67 -5.74 6.24
C PRO A 303 -13.20 -4.49 5.52
N MET A 304 -11.91 -4.46 5.23
CA MET A 304 -11.30 -3.46 4.35
C MET A 304 -10.92 -4.06 2.99
N CYS A 305 -10.82 -3.18 2.00
CA CYS A 305 -10.43 -3.49 0.65
C CYS A 305 -8.98 -4.01 0.61
N SER A 306 -8.79 -5.04 -0.22
CA SER A 306 -7.53 -5.72 -0.44
C SER A 306 -7.02 -5.52 -1.87
N ALA A 307 -7.66 -4.66 -2.68
CA ALA A 307 -7.32 -4.48 -4.09
C ALA A 307 -5.86 -4.04 -4.30
N GLN A 308 -5.30 -3.23 -3.39
CA GLN A 308 -3.90 -2.80 -3.46
C GLN A 308 -2.89 -3.92 -3.24
N TYR A 309 -3.29 -5.06 -2.66
CA TYR A 309 -2.44 -6.26 -2.61
C TYR A 309 -2.35 -6.95 -3.98
N GLU A 310 -3.33 -6.73 -4.85
CA GLU A 310 -3.27 -7.17 -6.24
C GLU A 310 -2.49 -6.15 -7.05
N GLN A 311 -1.18 -6.35 -7.18
CA GLN A 311 -0.40 -5.59 -8.13
C GLN A 311 -0.94 -5.86 -9.56
N LYS A 312 -1.68 -4.89 -10.11
CA LYS A 312 -2.38 -4.99 -11.41
C LYS A 312 -1.74 -4.18 -12.55
N GLN A 313 -0.77 -3.31 -12.29
CA GLN A 313 -0.30 -2.39 -13.32
C GLN A 313 0.46 -3.07 -14.47
N GLY A 314 -0.14 -2.95 -15.65
CA GLY A 314 0.42 -2.28 -16.83
C GLY A 314 1.92 -2.40 -17.09
N ARG A 315 2.26 -3.17 -18.13
CA ARG A 315 3.55 -3.33 -18.83
C ARG A 315 4.55 -4.37 -18.32
N ILE A 316 4.69 -4.68 -17.01
CA ILE A 316 5.57 -5.79 -16.58
C ILE A 316 4.85 -6.80 -15.67
N HIS A 317 4.57 -7.97 -16.23
CA HIS A 317 3.97 -9.11 -15.52
C HIS A 317 4.93 -9.68 -14.45
N MET A 318 4.87 -9.16 -13.20
CA MET A 318 5.62 -9.76 -12.07
C MET A 318 5.02 -11.09 -11.57
N ARG A 319 3.80 -11.45 -12.00
CA ARG A 319 3.02 -12.58 -11.46
C ARG A 319 3.73 -13.94 -11.53
N ASP A 320 4.67 -14.09 -12.47
CA ASP A 320 5.40 -15.34 -12.71
C ASP A 320 6.92 -15.23 -12.56
N SER A 321 7.45 -14.08 -12.11
CA SER A 321 8.90 -13.93 -11.90
C SER A 321 9.42 -14.92 -10.85
N ARG A 322 10.50 -15.65 -11.16
CA ARG A 322 11.16 -16.64 -10.29
C ARG A 322 12.56 -16.21 -9.84
N HIS A 323 12.92 -14.95 -10.03
CA HIS A 323 14.25 -14.41 -9.73
C HIS A 323 14.17 -13.02 -9.07
N ILE A 324 15.28 -12.60 -8.47
CA ILE A 324 15.55 -11.23 -8.03
C ILE A 324 16.74 -10.64 -8.80
N ALA A 325 16.97 -9.33 -8.65
CA ALA A 325 17.95 -8.57 -9.43
C ALA A 325 18.71 -7.75 -8.43
N VAL A 326 19.89 -8.22 -8.10
CA VAL A 326 20.75 -7.62 -7.10
C VAL A 326 21.72 -6.69 -7.80
N TYR A 327 22.13 -5.63 -7.11
CA TYR A 327 23.17 -4.76 -7.61
C TYR A 327 24.30 -4.63 -6.67
N HIS A 328 25.48 -4.52 -7.23
CA HIS A 328 26.65 -4.31 -6.42
C HIS A 328 27.71 -3.58 -7.22
N LYS A 329 28.09 -2.39 -6.77
CA LYS A 329 29.16 -1.57 -7.37
C LYS A 329 28.99 -1.42 -8.89
N GLY A 330 27.87 -0.85 -9.34
CA GLY A 330 27.62 -0.56 -10.76
C GLY A 330 27.23 -1.76 -11.63
N ARG A 331 26.94 -2.93 -11.04
CA ARG A 331 26.65 -4.17 -11.77
C ARG A 331 25.35 -4.78 -11.31
N TYR A 332 24.61 -5.38 -12.24
CA TYR A 332 23.36 -6.06 -11.97
C TYR A 332 23.51 -7.57 -12.10
N PHE A 333 22.85 -8.31 -11.21
CA PHE A 333 22.91 -9.76 -11.13
C PHE A 333 21.50 -10.32 -11.04
N LYS A 334 21.17 -11.27 -11.90
CA LYS A 334 19.95 -12.08 -11.79
C LYS A 334 20.22 -13.27 -10.87
N VAL A 335 19.45 -13.35 -9.79
CA VAL A 335 19.55 -14.45 -8.80
C VAL A 335 18.26 -15.27 -8.85
N PRO A 336 18.30 -16.53 -9.32
CA PRO A 336 17.16 -17.43 -9.24
C PRO A 336 16.76 -17.66 -7.77
N MET A 337 15.47 -17.59 -7.46
CA MET A 337 14.97 -17.79 -6.09
C MET A 337 14.43 -19.20 -5.84
N PHE A 338 14.56 -20.08 -6.84
CA PHE A 338 14.07 -21.44 -6.76
C PHE A 338 15.14 -22.43 -7.24
N TYR A 339 15.32 -23.50 -6.49
CA TYR A 339 16.14 -24.65 -6.83
C TYR A 339 15.35 -25.92 -6.44
N ASP A 340 15.33 -26.94 -7.30
CA ASP A 340 14.50 -28.15 -7.14
C ASP A 340 13.02 -27.86 -6.86
N GLY A 341 12.49 -26.80 -7.48
CA GLY A 341 11.10 -26.37 -7.31
C GLY A 341 10.77 -25.82 -5.92
N ARG A 342 11.76 -25.65 -5.02
CA ARG A 342 11.63 -25.05 -3.70
C ARG A 342 12.22 -23.65 -3.69
N VAL A 343 11.69 -22.79 -2.82
CA VAL A 343 12.30 -21.47 -2.57
C VAL A 343 13.65 -21.71 -1.88
N LEU A 344 14.69 -20.97 -2.27
CA LEU A 344 16.01 -21.07 -1.63
C LEU A 344 15.91 -20.83 -0.12
N SER A 345 16.67 -21.59 0.66
CA SER A 345 16.82 -21.37 2.12
C SER A 345 17.55 -20.04 2.39
N PRO A 346 17.41 -19.45 3.60
CA PRO A 346 18.13 -18.23 3.93
C PRO A 346 19.65 -18.34 3.73
N ARG A 347 20.29 -19.43 4.20
CA ARG A 347 21.73 -19.66 3.99
C ARG A 347 22.11 -19.81 2.51
N ALA A 348 21.28 -20.44 1.69
CA ALA A 348 21.52 -20.53 0.25
C ALA A 348 21.43 -19.17 -0.44
N ILE A 349 20.52 -18.29 0.00
CA ILE A 349 20.41 -16.92 -0.51
C ILE A 349 21.62 -16.09 -0.06
N GLU A 350 22.01 -16.21 1.20
CA GLU A 350 23.21 -15.58 1.74
C GLU A 350 24.45 -15.98 0.92
N GLN A 351 24.64 -17.26 0.62
CA GLN A 351 25.72 -17.75 -0.24
C GLN A 351 25.73 -17.08 -1.62
N GLN A 352 24.56 -16.79 -2.21
CA GLN A 352 24.47 -16.05 -3.46
C GLN A 352 24.90 -14.58 -3.28
N MET A 353 24.52 -13.95 -2.17
CA MET A 353 24.93 -12.58 -1.85
C MET A 353 26.44 -12.50 -1.58
N GLU A 354 27.02 -13.45 -0.84
CA GLU A 354 28.47 -13.56 -0.62
C GLU A 354 29.23 -13.64 -1.96
N ARG A 355 28.75 -14.44 -2.91
CA ARG A 355 29.33 -14.52 -4.27
C ARG A 355 29.27 -13.19 -5.03
N ILE A 356 28.18 -12.43 -4.87
CA ILE A 356 28.03 -11.10 -5.49
C ILE A 356 28.97 -10.09 -4.82
N LEU A 357 29.07 -10.11 -3.49
CA LEU A 357 29.94 -9.22 -2.72
C LEU A 357 31.43 -9.48 -2.98
N ALA A 358 31.79 -10.75 -3.19
CA ALA A 358 33.15 -11.18 -3.52
C ALA A 358 33.55 -10.87 -4.98
N ASP A 359 32.59 -10.55 -5.87
CA ASP A 359 32.89 -10.19 -7.25
C ASP A 359 33.61 -8.83 -7.30
N ASN A 360 34.94 -8.88 -7.45
CA ASN A 360 35.82 -7.72 -7.55
C ASN A 360 36.16 -7.33 -9.01
N LEU A 361 35.47 -7.88 -10.01
CA LEU A 361 35.70 -7.50 -11.40
C LEU A 361 35.48 -5.99 -11.60
N ARG A 362 36.36 -5.35 -12.39
CA ARG A 362 36.28 -3.92 -12.71
C ARG A 362 34.89 -3.58 -13.23
N THR A 363 34.34 -2.48 -12.72
CA THR A 363 33.12 -1.87 -13.26
C THR A 363 33.33 -1.61 -14.75
N PRO A 364 32.41 -2.01 -15.63
CA PRO A 364 32.52 -1.71 -17.05
C PRO A 364 32.62 -0.18 -17.26
N VAL A 365 33.53 0.27 -18.13
CA VAL A 365 33.83 1.70 -18.40
C VAL A 365 32.73 2.38 -19.25
N TRP A 366 31.60 1.71 -19.51
CA TRP A 366 30.50 2.26 -20.31
C TRP A 366 29.80 3.42 -19.56
N GLY A 367 29.43 4.46 -20.30
CA GLY A 367 29.05 5.80 -19.83
C GLY A 367 27.77 5.93 -19.00
N GLY A 368 27.66 5.21 -17.88
CA GLY A 368 26.69 5.46 -16.81
C GLY A 368 25.80 4.27 -16.42
N ASP A 369 25.19 4.38 -15.25
CA ASP A 369 24.28 3.38 -14.67
C ASP A 369 22.86 3.51 -15.26
N PRO A 370 22.30 2.47 -15.92
CA PRO A 370 20.97 2.55 -16.52
C PRO A 370 19.85 2.80 -15.51
N ALA A 371 20.03 2.50 -14.21
CA ALA A 371 19.05 2.87 -13.17
C ALA A 371 18.76 4.36 -13.12
N ALA A 372 19.74 5.21 -13.46
CA ALA A 372 19.60 6.66 -13.37
C ALA A 372 18.45 7.20 -14.22
N LEU A 373 18.08 6.51 -15.31
CA LEU A 373 16.94 6.88 -16.15
C LEU A 373 15.61 6.82 -15.41
N THR A 374 15.53 6.06 -14.31
CA THR A 374 14.35 5.97 -13.45
C THR A 374 14.34 7.05 -12.35
N ALA A 375 15.46 7.73 -12.14
CA ALA A 375 15.63 8.74 -11.08
C ALA A 375 15.38 10.18 -11.57
N GLY A 376 15.61 10.46 -12.86
CA GLY A 376 15.34 11.75 -13.50
C GLY A 376 13.91 11.88 -14.04
N ASP A 377 13.68 12.84 -14.93
CA ASP A 377 12.39 13.00 -15.63
C ASP A 377 11.96 11.72 -16.33
N ARG A 378 10.65 11.48 -16.42
CA ARG A 378 10.09 10.24 -16.98
C ARG A 378 10.55 10.00 -18.41
N TYR A 379 11.49 9.08 -18.56
CA TYR A 379 12.06 8.68 -19.84
C TYR A 379 11.20 7.61 -20.53
N ALA A 380 10.82 7.84 -21.80
CA ALA A 380 9.98 6.91 -22.58
C ALA A 380 10.78 5.93 -23.46
N GLY A 381 12.10 6.10 -23.57
CA GLY A 381 12.96 5.25 -24.38
C GLY A 381 13.31 3.93 -23.66
N ARG A 382 13.69 2.90 -24.43
CA ARG A 382 14.20 1.63 -23.88
C ARG A 382 15.71 1.70 -23.78
N ALA A 383 16.25 1.63 -22.56
CA ALA A 383 17.68 1.51 -22.36
C ALA A 383 18.10 0.03 -22.30
N GLY A 384 19.00 -0.36 -23.21
CA GLY A 384 19.69 -1.66 -23.15
C GLY A 384 19.02 -2.81 -23.92
N THR A 385 19.69 -3.96 -23.90
CA THR A 385 19.18 -5.22 -24.45
C THR A 385 17.90 -5.63 -23.72
N SER A 386 16.84 -5.96 -24.47
CA SER A 386 15.51 -6.27 -23.94
C SER A 386 15.50 -7.30 -22.80
N GLY A 387 16.45 -8.25 -22.81
CA GLY A 387 16.57 -9.29 -21.78
C GLY A 387 17.10 -8.83 -20.42
N SER A 388 18.00 -7.83 -20.36
CA SER A 388 18.53 -7.31 -19.09
C SER A 388 17.54 -6.36 -18.42
N LEU A 389 16.90 -5.50 -19.22
CA LEU A 389 15.81 -4.63 -18.77
C LEU A 389 14.64 -5.46 -18.22
N ASP A 390 14.16 -6.46 -18.98
CA ASP A 390 13.12 -7.38 -18.54
C ASP A 390 13.51 -8.16 -17.27
N ALA A 391 14.79 -8.51 -17.13
CA ALA A 391 15.29 -9.16 -15.93
C ALA A 391 15.19 -8.23 -14.71
N VAL A 392 15.59 -6.96 -14.80
CA VAL A 392 15.51 -5.99 -13.69
C VAL A 392 14.08 -5.60 -13.37
N GLU A 393 13.28 -5.30 -14.38
CA GLU A 393 11.85 -4.97 -14.25
C GLU A 393 11.06 -6.10 -13.58
N LYS A 394 11.53 -7.36 -13.65
CA LYS A 394 10.92 -8.53 -12.98
C LYS A 394 11.47 -8.85 -11.60
N ALA A 395 12.45 -8.10 -11.10
CA ALA A 395 13.32 -8.56 -10.03
C ALA A 395 13.54 -7.53 -8.88
N ARG A 396 14.11 -7.93 -7.74
CA ARG A 396 14.16 -7.14 -6.47
C ARG A 396 15.60 -6.82 -6.05
N TYR A 397 15.86 -5.58 -5.64
CA TYR A 397 17.19 -5.00 -5.43
C TYR A 397 17.79 -5.20 -4.04
N VAL A 398 19.11 -5.10 -3.92
CA VAL A 398 19.92 -5.04 -2.68
C VAL A 398 21.28 -4.39 -2.97
N ALA A 399 21.74 -3.49 -2.08
CA ALA A 399 23.11 -3.23 -1.58
C ALA A 399 23.48 -1.74 -1.55
N ASP A 400 23.93 -1.23 -0.41
CA ASP A 400 24.34 0.18 -0.22
C ASP A 400 25.38 0.38 0.91
N ASP A 401 25.98 1.58 1.01
CA ASP A 401 27.01 2.01 1.96
C ASP A 401 26.52 2.26 3.40
N PRO A 402 27.36 2.15 4.45
CA PRO A 402 26.91 2.12 5.84
C PRO A 402 26.21 3.40 6.33
N VAL A 403 25.19 3.20 7.17
CA VAL A 403 24.40 4.26 7.81
C VAL A 403 25.20 4.93 8.93
N ARG A 404 25.16 6.27 9.02
CA ARG A 404 25.90 7.06 10.04
C ARG A 404 24.99 7.79 11.04
N SER A 405 23.77 8.13 10.64
CA SER A 405 22.76 8.82 11.45
C SER A 405 21.36 8.48 10.92
N LEU A 406 20.29 8.67 11.70
CA LEU A 406 18.91 8.46 11.23
C LEU A 406 18.54 9.36 10.05
N ASP A 407 19.11 10.57 10.00
CA ASP A 407 18.85 11.53 8.92
C ASP A 407 19.50 11.07 7.61
N SER A 408 20.78 10.69 7.67
CA SER A 408 21.48 10.10 6.51
C SER A 408 20.87 8.75 6.10
N TYR A 409 20.28 8.02 7.04
CA TYR A 409 19.57 6.77 6.78
C TYR A 409 18.29 7.03 5.97
N ALA A 410 17.46 7.95 6.42
CA ALA A 410 16.26 8.40 5.73
C ALA A 410 16.58 8.87 4.30
N GLN A 411 17.59 9.74 4.14
CA GLN A 411 18.04 10.22 2.83
C GLN A 411 18.49 9.08 1.92
N ARG A 412 19.25 8.09 2.43
CA ARG A 412 19.64 6.89 1.66
C ARG A 412 18.42 6.08 1.23
N CYS A 413 17.46 5.84 2.13
CA CYS A 413 16.27 5.08 1.80
C CYS A 413 15.33 5.79 0.81
N LEU A 414 15.23 7.13 0.88
CA LEU A 414 14.45 7.92 -0.06
C LEU A 414 15.06 7.96 -1.46
N GLY A 415 16.39 7.86 -1.56
CA GLY A 415 17.14 7.82 -2.82
C GLY A 415 18.17 8.95 -2.97
N CYS A 416 18.25 9.88 -2.01
CA CYS A 416 19.06 11.09 -2.09
C CYS A 416 20.57 10.79 -2.09
N LEU A 417 21.05 9.94 -1.19
CA LEU A 417 22.50 9.72 -1.08
C LEU A 417 23.07 8.65 -2.02
N CYS A 418 22.21 7.81 -2.63
CA CYS A 418 22.67 6.77 -3.57
C CYS A 418 21.59 6.47 -4.63
N PHE A 419 21.42 7.37 -5.59
CA PHE A 419 20.52 7.17 -6.73
C PHE A 419 21.11 6.19 -7.76
N SER A 420 22.43 6.07 -7.85
CA SER A 420 23.09 5.03 -8.65
C SER A 420 22.74 3.64 -8.11
N GLY A 421 22.29 2.75 -8.98
CA GLY A 421 21.76 1.43 -8.69
C GLY A 421 20.24 1.40 -8.48
N ARG A 422 19.58 2.43 -7.94
CA ARG A 422 18.15 2.27 -7.61
C ARG A 422 17.25 2.30 -8.84
N TRP A 423 16.35 1.32 -8.94
CA TRP A 423 15.31 1.28 -9.97
C TRP A 423 14.00 1.84 -9.41
N PHE A 424 13.78 3.15 -9.52
CA PHE A 424 12.67 3.83 -8.84
C PHE A 424 11.28 3.48 -9.40
N ASP A 425 11.20 3.05 -10.66
CA ASP A 425 9.96 2.52 -11.26
C ASP A 425 9.55 1.15 -10.68
N LYS A 426 10.41 0.54 -9.85
CA LYS A 426 10.10 -0.73 -9.22
C LYS A 426 9.12 -0.52 -8.07
N SER A 427 8.11 -1.39 -8.00
CA SER A 427 7.09 -1.39 -6.93
C SER A 427 7.68 -1.23 -5.53
N PHE A 428 8.79 -1.92 -5.26
CA PHE A 428 9.69 -1.57 -4.17
C PHE A 428 11.11 -2.09 -4.41
N ASN A 429 12.07 -1.44 -3.79
CA ASN A 429 13.48 -1.82 -3.71
C ASN A 429 13.82 -2.18 -2.26
N LEU A 430 14.45 -3.33 -2.03
CA LEU A 430 15.07 -3.66 -0.74
C LEU A 430 16.50 -3.09 -0.73
N ILE A 431 16.89 -2.51 0.38
CA ILE A 431 18.20 -1.88 0.57
C ILE A 431 18.82 -2.59 1.76
N VAL A 432 20.05 -3.09 1.61
CA VAL A 432 20.78 -3.73 2.71
C VAL A 432 22.15 -3.09 2.77
N PHE A 433 22.46 -2.44 3.87
CA PHE A 433 23.67 -1.70 4.08
C PHE A 433 24.80 -2.61 4.55
N LYS A 434 26.06 -2.17 4.39
CA LYS A 434 27.25 -2.96 4.77
C LYS A 434 27.28 -3.38 6.25
N ASN A 435 26.66 -2.58 7.13
CA ASN A 435 26.55 -2.86 8.57
C ASN A 435 25.36 -3.78 8.93
N GLY A 436 24.61 -4.26 7.95
CA GLY A 436 23.47 -5.15 8.15
C GLY A 436 22.12 -4.44 8.38
N THR A 437 22.09 -3.11 8.49
CA THR A 437 20.83 -2.35 8.48
C THR A 437 20.11 -2.54 7.14
N MET A 438 18.78 -2.53 7.13
CA MET A 438 17.97 -2.67 5.90
C MET A 438 17.07 -1.46 5.63
N GLY A 439 16.38 -1.41 4.50
CA GLY A 439 15.37 -0.38 4.25
C GLY A 439 14.58 -0.68 2.97
N LEU A 440 13.50 0.05 2.76
CA LEU A 440 12.71 -0.03 1.54
C LEU A 440 12.59 1.34 0.88
N ASN A 441 12.52 1.34 -0.45
CA ASN A 441 11.98 2.44 -1.26
C ASN A 441 10.81 1.88 -2.06
N ALA A 442 9.66 2.54 -2.09
CA ALA A 442 8.45 2.05 -2.73
C ALA A 442 7.87 3.08 -3.70
N GLU A 443 7.47 2.60 -4.88
CA GLU A 443 6.76 3.38 -5.89
C GLU A 443 5.29 3.51 -5.48
N HIS A 444 4.74 4.73 -5.54
CA HIS A 444 3.48 5.07 -4.88
C HIS A 444 2.22 4.85 -5.73
N SER A 445 2.34 4.74 -7.05
CA SER A 445 1.20 4.68 -7.96
C SER A 445 0.30 3.47 -7.72
N TRP A 446 0.84 2.33 -7.27
CA TRP A 446 0.06 1.09 -7.10
C TRP A 446 -0.41 0.84 -5.66
N ALA A 447 0.32 1.31 -4.65
CA ALA A 447 0.01 1.06 -3.24
C ALA A 447 0.35 2.22 -2.31
N ASP A 448 -0.48 2.39 -1.29
CA ASP A 448 -0.25 3.32 -0.20
C ASP A 448 0.63 2.69 0.89
N ALA A 449 1.29 3.54 1.69
CA ALA A 449 2.23 3.14 2.74
C ALA A 449 1.75 1.99 3.65
N PRO A 450 0.47 1.90 4.08
CA PRO A 450 0.02 0.77 4.89
C PRO A 450 0.31 -0.59 4.22
N ILE A 451 0.12 -0.74 2.91
CA ILE A 451 0.32 -2.02 2.22
C ILE A 451 1.79 -2.47 2.26
N ILE A 452 2.71 -1.54 2.07
CA ILE A 452 4.15 -1.79 2.22
C ILE A 452 4.51 -2.00 3.69
N GLY A 453 3.93 -1.24 4.61
CA GLY A 453 4.09 -1.43 6.05
C GLY A 453 3.73 -2.85 6.50
N HIS A 454 2.63 -3.41 6.00
CA HIS A 454 2.24 -4.80 6.29
C HIS A 454 3.27 -5.82 5.77
N LEU A 455 3.83 -5.61 4.58
CA LEU A 455 4.95 -6.44 4.10
C LEU A 455 6.16 -6.28 5.02
N TRP A 456 6.51 -5.05 5.39
CA TRP A 456 7.72 -4.74 6.13
C TRP A 456 7.68 -5.27 7.56
N GLU A 457 6.56 -5.10 8.26
CA GLU A 457 6.29 -5.71 9.57
C GLU A 457 6.48 -7.24 9.55
N HIS A 458 6.00 -7.92 8.50
CA HIS A 458 6.19 -9.36 8.36
C HIS A 458 7.67 -9.72 8.22
N VAL A 459 8.43 -8.95 7.44
CA VAL A 459 9.88 -9.16 7.28
C VAL A 459 10.60 -8.94 8.61
N LEU A 460 10.36 -7.80 9.26
CA LEU A 460 10.98 -7.43 10.53
C LEU A 460 10.66 -8.44 11.64
N SER A 461 9.47 -9.03 11.66
CA SER A 461 9.13 -10.10 12.60
C SER A 461 9.80 -11.43 12.24
N MET A 462 9.70 -11.86 10.98
CA MET A 462 10.22 -13.17 10.55
C MET A 462 11.73 -13.29 10.69
N ASP A 463 12.45 -12.22 10.39
CA ASP A 463 13.90 -12.22 10.22
C ASP A 463 14.67 -12.57 11.51
N PRO A 464 14.67 -11.75 12.59
CA PRO A 464 15.34 -12.10 13.82
C PRO A 464 14.58 -13.15 14.67
N VAL A 465 13.24 -13.18 14.63
CA VAL A 465 12.45 -14.00 15.59
C VAL A 465 12.22 -15.42 15.10
N LYS A 466 11.90 -15.62 13.82
CA LYS A 466 11.53 -16.95 13.28
C LYS A 466 12.66 -17.62 12.53
N LEU A 467 13.41 -16.88 11.72
CA LEU A 467 14.53 -17.41 10.95
C LEU A 467 15.80 -17.39 11.81
N GLY A 468 16.12 -16.24 12.40
CA GLY A 468 17.26 -16.04 13.28
C GLY A 468 18.61 -16.24 12.60
N TYR A 469 19.67 -16.19 13.40
CA TYR A 469 21.06 -16.32 12.97
C TYR A 469 21.80 -17.32 13.86
N THR A 470 22.93 -17.82 13.38
CA THR A 470 23.92 -18.59 14.16
C THR A 470 24.77 -17.63 15.03
N GLU A 471 25.59 -18.18 15.93
CA GLU A 471 26.44 -17.38 16.84
C GLU A 471 27.46 -16.50 16.10
N ASP A 472 27.94 -16.96 14.95
CA ASP A 472 28.81 -16.23 14.02
C ASP A 472 28.05 -15.26 13.10
N GLY A 473 26.73 -15.12 13.28
CA GLY A 473 25.89 -14.13 12.61
C GLY A 473 25.39 -14.52 11.22
N HIS A 474 25.68 -15.74 10.76
CA HIS A 474 25.20 -16.27 9.47
C HIS A 474 23.74 -16.73 9.55
N CYS A 475 23.09 -16.88 8.39
CA CYS A 475 21.76 -17.49 8.34
C CYS A 475 21.81 -18.95 8.78
N LYS A 476 20.81 -19.38 9.56
CA LYS A 476 20.70 -20.80 9.96
C LYS A 476 20.53 -21.74 8.76
N GLY A 477 21.13 -22.93 8.86
CA GLY A 477 21.13 -23.98 7.84
C GLY A 477 22.45 -24.07 7.08
N ASP A 478 22.52 -25.00 6.13
CA ASP A 478 23.77 -25.32 5.43
C ASP A 478 23.88 -24.64 4.05
N PRO A 479 25.10 -24.29 3.59
CA PRO A 479 25.34 -23.87 2.21
C PRO A 479 24.96 -24.97 1.22
N HIS A 480 24.59 -24.58 -0.01
CA HIS A 480 24.20 -25.52 -1.04
C HIS A 480 25.33 -25.68 -2.07
N PRO A 481 26.11 -26.79 -2.06
CA PRO A 481 27.35 -26.90 -2.84
C PRO A 481 27.12 -26.87 -4.35
N SER A 482 26.04 -27.49 -4.85
CA SER A 482 25.71 -27.55 -6.28
C SER A 482 24.85 -26.39 -6.79
N LEU A 483 24.63 -25.35 -5.97
CA LEU A 483 23.77 -24.23 -6.36
C LEU A 483 24.49 -23.35 -7.41
N PRO A 484 23.90 -23.13 -8.61
CA PRO A 484 24.48 -22.27 -9.62
C PRO A 484 24.75 -20.85 -9.09
N GLY A 485 25.78 -20.21 -9.62
CA GLY A 485 26.10 -18.82 -9.28
C GLY A 485 25.07 -17.82 -9.79
N PRO A 486 25.10 -16.58 -9.26
CA PRO A 486 24.28 -15.49 -9.76
C PRO A 486 24.68 -15.13 -11.19
N GLN A 487 23.71 -14.83 -12.05
CA GLN A 487 23.97 -14.49 -13.45
C GLN A 487 24.17 -12.99 -13.60
N ARG A 488 25.39 -12.55 -13.95
CA ARG A 488 25.65 -11.13 -14.25
C ARG A 488 24.87 -10.69 -15.49
N LEU A 489 24.13 -9.59 -15.38
CA LEU A 489 23.42 -8.96 -16.49
C LEU A 489 24.38 -8.05 -17.25
N GLN A 490 24.47 -8.25 -18.57
CA GLN A 490 25.27 -7.42 -19.46
C GLN A 490 24.37 -6.39 -20.15
N TRP A 491 24.86 -5.15 -20.24
CA TRP A 491 24.14 -4.04 -20.84
C TRP A 491 24.90 -3.54 -22.06
N ASN A 492 24.22 -3.49 -23.20
CA ASN A 492 24.70 -2.75 -24.36
C ASN A 492 23.93 -1.42 -24.39
N ILE A 493 24.59 -0.31 -24.05
CA ILE A 493 23.97 1.01 -23.89
C ILE A 493 24.38 1.88 -25.09
N PRO A 494 23.45 2.16 -26.04
CA PRO A 494 23.73 3.06 -27.17
C PRO A 494 24.13 4.47 -26.71
N ALA A 495 24.88 5.21 -27.53
CA ALA A 495 25.34 6.57 -27.21
C ALA A 495 24.19 7.54 -26.85
N GLU A 496 23.05 7.41 -27.51
CA GLU A 496 21.83 8.17 -27.18
C GLU A 496 21.35 7.90 -25.74
N CYS A 497 21.36 6.62 -25.31
CA CYS A 497 21.00 6.23 -23.96
C CYS A 497 22.05 6.71 -22.93
N GLN A 498 23.33 6.73 -23.27
CA GLN A 498 24.38 7.28 -22.40
C GLN A 498 24.16 8.77 -22.14
N THR A 499 23.78 9.53 -23.19
CA THR A 499 23.43 10.95 -23.05
C THR A 499 22.21 11.15 -22.15
N ALA A 500 21.18 10.31 -22.32
CA ALA A 500 19.99 10.34 -21.46
C ALA A 500 20.34 10.00 -20.00
N ILE A 501 21.17 8.96 -19.77
CA ILE A 501 21.66 8.59 -18.43
C ILE A 501 22.39 9.76 -17.78
N ALA A 502 23.31 10.41 -18.50
CA ALA A 502 24.05 11.56 -17.98
C ALA A 502 23.12 12.71 -17.59
N ARG A 503 22.11 13.03 -18.42
CA ARG A 503 21.09 14.05 -18.10
C ARG A 503 20.27 13.68 -16.87
N SER A 504 19.78 12.44 -16.79
CA SER A 504 19.00 11.98 -15.65
C SER A 504 19.82 11.96 -14.36
N LEU A 505 21.12 11.65 -14.43
CA LEU A 505 22.03 11.74 -13.28
C LEU A 505 22.17 13.18 -12.76
N VAL A 506 22.23 14.18 -13.64
CA VAL A 506 22.28 15.60 -13.24
C VAL A 506 21.01 15.99 -12.48
N VAL A 507 19.83 15.65 -13.02
CA VAL A 507 18.54 15.91 -12.37
C VAL A 507 18.43 15.18 -11.03
N ALA A 508 18.76 13.89 -11.01
CA ALA A 508 18.70 13.07 -9.82
C ALA A 508 19.64 13.61 -8.72
N LYS A 509 20.87 13.98 -9.08
CA LYS A 509 21.83 14.55 -8.13
C LYS A 509 21.36 15.89 -7.57
N ALA A 510 20.86 16.79 -8.42
CA ALA A 510 20.33 18.07 -7.95
C ALA A 510 19.16 17.88 -6.96
N LEU A 511 18.24 16.96 -7.27
CA LEU A 511 17.10 16.65 -6.39
C LEU A 511 17.55 16.00 -5.08
N ALA A 512 18.51 15.09 -5.15
CA ALA A 512 19.11 14.42 -4.01
C ALA A 512 19.80 15.39 -3.05
N ASP A 513 20.64 16.27 -3.58
CA ASP A 513 21.44 17.24 -2.83
C ASP A 513 20.55 18.33 -2.20
N ASP A 514 19.33 18.54 -2.73
CA ASP A 514 18.39 19.55 -2.26
C ASP A 514 17.47 19.08 -1.12
N VAL A 515 17.42 17.78 -0.81
CA VAL A 515 16.50 17.26 0.22
C VAL A 515 17.12 17.22 1.61
N ASP A 516 16.51 17.96 2.52
CA ASP A 516 16.77 17.89 3.94
C ASP A 516 15.87 16.82 4.60
N CYS A 517 16.39 16.07 5.56
CA CYS A 517 15.64 15.07 6.31
C CYS A 517 16.02 15.11 7.78
N HIS A 518 15.02 15.04 8.65
CA HIS A 518 15.22 14.92 10.08
C HIS A 518 14.29 13.86 10.68
N THR A 519 14.86 12.84 11.33
CA THR A 519 14.14 11.74 11.98
C THR A 519 14.23 11.87 13.50
N ILE A 520 13.08 11.84 14.17
CA ILE A 520 12.96 12.04 15.61
C ILE A 520 12.26 10.85 16.25
N PRO A 521 12.99 10.06 17.06
CA PRO A 521 12.37 9.19 18.05
C PRO A 521 11.90 10.02 19.26
N PHE A 522 10.60 10.33 19.32
CA PHE A 522 10.01 11.05 20.44
C PHE A 522 9.61 10.06 21.53
N ASN A 523 10.42 9.99 22.58
CA ASN A 523 10.30 9.04 23.69
C ASN A 523 9.83 9.69 25.01
N SER A 524 9.50 10.98 25.02
CA SER A 524 9.00 11.64 26.23
C SER A 524 7.62 11.12 26.64
N PHE A 525 6.79 10.75 25.67
CA PHE A 525 5.52 10.06 25.86
C PHE A 525 5.00 9.51 24.52
N GLY A 526 3.99 8.64 24.56
CA GLY A 526 3.29 8.17 23.37
C GLY A 526 1.77 8.16 23.54
N LYS A 527 1.09 7.27 22.80
CA LYS A 527 -0.39 7.20 22.83
C LYS A 527 -0.96 6.89 24.21
N GLY A 528 -0.20 6.27 25.12
CA GLY A 528 -0.66 5.92 26.47
C GLY A 528 -1.08 7.18 27.23
N LEU A 529 -0.18 8.15 27.37
CA LEU A 529 -0.46 9.43 28.03
C LEU A 529 -1.47 10.29 27.26
N ILE A 530 -1.41 10.32 25.92
CA ILE A 530 -2.40 11.08 25.13
C ILE A 530 -3.82 10.54 25.35
N LYS A 531 -3.98 9.21 25.47
CA LYS A 531 -5.28 8.60 25.79
C LYS A 531 -5.76 8.94 27.21
N LYS A 532 -4.87 9.06 28.19
CA LYS A 532 -5.21 9.56 29.55
C LYS A 532 -5.78 10.99 29.49
N CYS A 533 -5.31 11.80 28.53
CA CYS A 533 -5.87 13.13 28.22
C CYS A 533 -7.24 13.11 27.52
N ARG A 534 -7.84 11.92 27.30
CA ARG A 534 -9.10 11.70 26.57
C ARG A 534 -9.12 12.32 25.17
N THR A 535 -7.97 12.34 24.51
CA THR A 535 -7.78 12.91 23.18
C THR A 535 -7.29 11.83 22.21
N SER A 536 -7.64 11.92 20.92
CA SER A 536 -7.08 11.01 19.92
C SER A 536 -5.58 11.25 19.77
N PRO A 537 -4.74 10.21 19.81
CA PRO A 537 -3.30 10.35 19.53
C PRO A 537 -3.02 11.05 18.20
N ASP A 538 -3.80 10.69 17.17
CA ASP A 538 -3.65 11.26 15.83
C ASP A 538 -4.03 12.75 15.78
N ALA A 539 -5.20 13.12 16.32
CA ALA A 539 -5.61 14.53 16.40
C ALA A 539 -4.66 15.37 17.25
N PHE A 540 -4.13 14.81 18.34
CA PHE A 540 -3.14 15.48 19.19
C PHE A 540 -1.87 15.81 18.39
N ILE A 541 -1.34 14.84 17.64
CA ILE A 541 -0.17 15.03 16.80
C ILE A 541 -0.45 16.06 15.71
N GLN A 542 -1.56 15.95 14.98
CA GLN A 542 -1.92 16.89 13.91
C GLN A 542 -2.05 18.34 14.41
N ILE A 543 -2.65 18.55 15.59
CA ILE A 543 -2.73 19.88 16.21
C ILE A 543 -1.35 20.36 16.67
N ALA A 544 -0.50 19.47 17.19
CA ALA A 544 0.89 19.80 17.51
C ALA A 544 1.67 20.24 16.26
N LEU A 545 1.45 19.59 15.11
CA LEU A 545 2.04 19.99 13.83
C LEU A 545 1.57 21.38 13.39
N GLN A 546 0.29 21.71 13.57
CA GLN A 546 -0.23 23.06 13.28
C GLN A 546 0.41 24.12 14.18
N LEU A 547 0.53 23.85 15.48
CA LEU A 547 1.20 24.74 16.43
C LEU A 547 2.69 24.92 16.09
N ALA A 548 3.38 23.83 15.77
CA ALA A 548 4.78 23.86 15.38
C ALA A 548 4.96 24.67 14.09
N HIS A 549 4.09 24.48 13.10
CA HIS A 549 4.19 25.17 11.81
C HIS A 549 3.96 26.67 11.98
N PHE A 550 2.97 27.06 12.78
CA PHE A 550 2.71 28.46 13.06
C PHE A 550 3.88 29.13 13.80
N ARG A 551 4.54 28.43 14.73
CA ARG A 551 5.76 28.93 15.38
C ARG A 551 6.93 29.08 14.42
N ASP A 552 7.03 28.18 13.45
CA ASP A 552 8.11 28.17 12.45
C ASP A 552 7.94 29.26 11.37
N LYS A 553 6.70 29.47 10.91
CA LYS A 553 6.38 30.30 9.73
C LYS A 553 5.62 31.59 10.04
N GLY A 554 5.03 31.72 11.23
CA GLY A 554 4.17 32.85 11.60
C GLY A 554 2.82 32.90 10.87
N ARG A 555 2.50 31.89 10.04
CA ARG A 555 1.26 31.83 9.24
C ARG A 555 0.69 30.41 9.19
N PHE A 556 -0.61 30.33 8.96
CA PHE A 556 -1.29 29.07 8.66
C PHE A 556 -1.08 28.69 7.19
N CYS A 557 -1.19 27.40 6.89
CA CYS A 557 -1.08 26.91 5.53
C CYS A 557 -2.04 25.74 5.28
N LEU A 558 -2.35 25.53 4.01
CA LEU A 558 -3.07 24.35 3.58
C LEU A 558 -2.30 23.08 3.99
N THR A 559 -2.95 22.23 4.78
CA THR A 559 -2.35 21.03 5.36
C THR A 559 -3.08 19.78 4.89
N TYR A 560 -2.33 18.83 4.34
CA TYR A 560 -2.79 17.53 3.88
C TYR A 560 -2.53 16.48 4.96
N GLU A 561 -3.55 15.70 5.31
CA GLU A 561 -3.40 14.43 6.00
C GLU A 561 -4.07 13.31 5.18
N ALA A 562 -3.34 12.20 4.99
CA ALA A 562 -3.87 11.02 4.32
C ALA A 562 -4.84 10.23 5.23
N SER A 563 -6.09 10.08 4.81
CA SER A 563 -7.06 9.17 5.44
C SER A 563 -7.45 8.05 4.48
N MET A 564 -7.39 6.79 4.94
CA MET A 564 -7.78 5.64 4.12
C MET A 564 -9.29 5.58 3.85
N THR A 565 -9.66 5.23 2.61
CA THR A 565 -11.06 4.95 2.20
C THR A 565 -11.29 3.48 1.92
N ARG A 566 -10.46 2.60 2.49
CA ARG A 566 -10.47 1.15 2.27
C ARG A 566 -11.73 0.44 2.79
N MET A 567 -12.66 1.11 3.47
CA MET A 567 -14.00 0.54 3.73
C MET A 567 -14.83 0.39 2.44
N PHE A 568 -14.42 1.05 1.37
CA PHE A 568 -15.02 0.97 0.05
C PHE A 568 -14.17 0.13 -0.91
N ARG A 569 -14.83 -0.50 -1.88
CA ARG A 569 -14.18 -1.25 -2.94
C ARG A 569 -13.22 -0.34 -3.72
N GLU A 570 -11.98 -0.81 -3.89
CA GLU A 570 -10.89 -0.09 -4.55
C GLU A 570 -10.57 1.29 -3.93
N GLY A 571 -11.04 1.55 -2.71
CA GLY A 571 -10.72 2.77 -1.98
C GLY A 571 -9.25 2.84 -1.62
N ARG A 572 -8.63 4.00 -1.91
CA ARG A 572 -7.26 4.36 -1.53
C ARG A 572 -7.28 5.36 -0.38
N THR A 573 -7.18 6.64 -0.72
CA THR A 573 -7.09 7.75 0.23
C THR A 573 -8.10 8.84 -0.08
N GLU A 574 -8.45 9.59 0.96
CA GLU A 574 -9.08 10.91 0.95
C GLU A 574 -8.19 11.86 1.77
N THR A 575 -8.41 13.16 1.64
CA THR A 575 -7.70 14.20 2.37
C THR A 575 -8.47 14.62 3.63
N VAL A 576 -7.76 14.71 4.75
CA VAL A 576 -8.19 15.49 5.92
C VAL A 576 -7.43 16.81 5.89
N ARG A 577 -8.17 17.92 5.91
CA ARG A 577 -7.60 19.28 5.92
C ARG A 577 -7.41 19.72 7.37
N SER A 578 -6.23 19.46 7.95
CA SER A 578 -5.98 19.62 9.39
C SER A 578 -6.00 21.07 9.89
N CYS A 579 -5.76 22.03 8.99
CA CYS A 579 -5.80 23.47 9.29
C CYS A 579 -7.27 23.97 9.29
N THR A 580 -7.96 23.79 10.41
CA THR A 580 -9.36 24.25 10.60
C THR A 580 -9.44 25.54 11.39
N LYS A 581 -10.62 26.19 11.41
CA LYS A 581 -10.87 27.39 12.24
C LYS A 581 -10.60 27.13 13.72
N GLU A 582 -11.03 25.98 14.22
CA GLU A 582 -10.85 25.54 15.60
C GLU A 582 -9.37 25.33 15.93
N THR A 583 -8.62 24.68 15.04
CA THR A 583 -7.18 24.52 15.24
C THR A 583 -6.47 25.88 15.19
N CYS A 584 -6.84 26.77 14.27
CA CYS A 584 -6.28 28.12 14.22
C CYS A 584 -6.59 28.94 15.47
N ALA A 585 -7.81 28.86 15.99
CA ALA A 585 -8.22 29.50 17.23
C ALA A 585 -7.42 28.98 18.42
N PHE A 586 -7.24 27.66 18.52
CA PHE A 586 -6.37 27.05 19.53
C PHE A 586 -4.93 27.55 19.42
N VAL A 587 -4.34 27.53 18.21
CA VAL A 587 -2.95 27.95 18.00
C VAL A 587 -2.73 29.41 18.37
N ARG A 588 -3.62 30.33 17.95
CA ARG A 588 -3.56 31.74 18.36
C ARG A 588 -3.65 31.90 19.87
N CYS A 589 -4.62 31.22 20.49
CA CYS A 589 -4.80 31.21 21.95
C CYS A 589 -3.56 30.67 22.69
N MET A 590 -2.85 29.70 22.08
CA MET A 590 -1.60 29.16 22.59
C MET A 590 -0.44 30.17 22.53
N MET A 591 -0.40 31.03 21.50
CA MET A 591 0.63 32.08 21.37
C MET A 591 0.40 33.25 22.33
N GLU A 592 -0.84 33.49 22.73
CA GLU A 592 -1.24 34.56 23.66
C GLU A 592 -1.24 34.12 25.14
N ASP A 593 -0.82 32.89 25.45
CA ASP A 593 -0.82 32.30 26.79
C ASP A 593 -2.19 32.32 27.52
N ASN A 594 -3.29 32.35 26.76
CA ASN A 594 -4.63 32.57 27.29
C ASN A 594 -5.19 31.35 28.07
N PRO A 595 -5.94 31.52 29.17
CA PRO A 595 -6.47 30.39 29.97
C PRO A 595 -7.43 29.46 29.21
N LEU A 596 -7.98 29.85 28.07
CA LEU A 596 -8.89 29.04 27.25
C LEU A 596 -8.19 27.93 26.43
N ARG A 597 -6.85 27.86 26.45
CA ARG A 597 -6.03 26.91 25.67
C ARG A 597 -6.53 25.47 25.72
N LEU A 598 -6.79 24.93 26.91
CA LEU A 598 -7.24 23.53 27.06
C LEU A 598 -8.63 23.29 26.47
N LYS A 599 -9.54 24.25 26.58
CA LYS A 599 -10.88 24.16 26.00
C LYS A 599 -10.80 24.12 24.48
N LEU A 600 -10.07 25.07 23.89
CA LEU A 600 -9.92 25.17 22.43
C LEU A 600 -9.14 23.96 21.85
N LEU A 601 -8.16 23.43 22.58
CA LEU A 601 -7.48 22.18 22.19
C LEU A 601 -8.47 21.02 22.04
N LYS A 602 -9.40 20.87 22.99
CA LYS A 602 -10.42 19.81 22.94
C LYS A 602 -11.40 20.00 21.79
N GLU A 603 -11.78 21.24 21.49
CA GLU A 603 -12.66 21.56 20.36
C GLU A 603 -11.96 21.27 19.03
N ALA A 604 -10.72 21.71 18.86
CA ALA A 604 -9.88 21.40 17.69
C ALA A 604 -9.72 19.88 17.51
N ALA A 605 -9.44 19.14 18.59
CA ALA A 605 -9.29 17.69 18.52
C ALA A 605 -10.59 16.97 18.12
N GLN A 606 -11.74 17.44 18.62
CA GLN A 606 -13.04 16.90 18.23
C GLN A 606 -13.35 17.20 16.76
N ARG A 607 -13.05 18.41 16.28
CA ARG A 607 -13.22 18.77 14.88
C ARG A 607 -12.36 17.90 13.97
N HIS A 608 -11.08 17.74 14.32
CA HIS A 608 -10.16 16.87 13.57
C HIS A 608 -10.68 15.44 13.46
N GLN A 609 -11.11 14.84 14.57
CA GLN A 609 -11.72 13.51 14.56
C GLN A 609 -12.98 13.44 13.68
N GLN A 610 -13.81 14.48 13.67
CA GLN A 610 -14.99 14.54 12.81
C GLN A 610 -14.59 14.55 11.33
N LEU A 611 -13.59 15.35 10.94
CA LEU A 611 -13.08 15.38 9.58
C LEU A 611 -12.50 14.03 9.14
N TYR A 612 -11.73 13.38 10.02
CA TYR A 612 -11.19 12.04 9.75
C TYR A 612 -12.31 11.01 9.52
N ARG A 613 -13.39 11.04 10.33
CA ARG A 613 -14.57 10.18 10.12
C ARG A 613 -15.29 10.50 8.80
N LEU A 614 -15.41 11.77 8.44
CA LEU A 614 -16.00 12.17 7.15
C LEU A 614 -15.16 11.64 5.99
N ALA A 615 -13.83 11.81 6.02
CA ALA A 615 -12.92 11.30 5.00
C ALA A 615 -13.01 9.77 4.86
N MET A 616 -12.88 9.04 5.97
CA MET A 616 -13.00 7.57 5.98
C MET A 616 -14.33 7.06 5.43
N THR A 617 -15.42 7.81 5.61
CA THR A 617 -16.78 7.44 5.15
C THR A 617 -17.12 7.97 3.76
N GLY A 618 -16.13 8.43 2.99
CA GLY A 618 -16.30 8.90 1.61
C GLY A 618 -17.01 10.26 1.51
N LYS A 619 -16.97 11.05 2.57
CA LYS A 619 -17.55 12.40 2.66
C LYS A 619 -16.50 13.52 2.69
N GLY A 620 -15.26 13.20 2.34
CA GLY A 620 -14.25 14.22 2.06
C GLY A 620 -14.57 14.98 0.77
N ILE A 621 -13.78 16.03 0.52
CA ILE A 621 -14.05 16.99 -0.57
C ILE A 621 -13.00 16.94 -1.67
N ASP A 622 -11.76 16.61 -1.34
CA ASP A 622 -10.63 16.76 -2.25
C ASP A 622 -10.69 15.78 -3.42
N ARG A 623 -11.01 14.50 -3.20
CA ARG A 623 -11.21 13.55 -4.31
C ARG A 623 -12.40 13.93 -5.18
N HIS A 624 -13.46 14.48 -4.59
CA HIS A 624 -14.62 14.92 -5.34
C HIS A 624 -14.30 16.14 -6.23
N LEU A 625 -13.64 17.17 -5.69
CA LEU A 625 -13.16 18.34 -6.43
C LEU A 625 -12.21 17.95 -7.57
N PHE A 626 -11.28 17.03 -7.31
CA PHE A 626 -10.41 16.45 -8.34
C PHE A 626 -11.21 15.78 -9.46
N CYS A 627 -12.17 14.92 -9.14
CA CYS A 627 -13.00 14.26 -10.15
C CYS A 627 -13.84 15.26 -10.96
N LEU A 628 -14.39 16.30 -10.32
CA LEU A 628 -15.10 17.38 -11.02
C LEU A 628 -14.17 18.11 -12.00
N TYR A 629 -12.93 18.38 -11.60
CA TYR A 629 -11.92 18.97 -12.47
C TYR A 629 -11.58 18.08 -13.66
N VAL A 630 -11.36 16.78 -13.44
CA VAL A 630 -11.12 15.83 -14.54
C VAL A 630 -12.28 15.85 -15.55
N VAL A 631 -13.54 15.84 -15.09
CA VAL A 631 -14.70 15.97 -15.98
C VAL A 631 -14.69 17.30 -16.72
N SER A 632 -14.36 18.41 -16.06
CA SER A 632 -14.29 19.73 -16.71
C SER A 632 -13.30 19.73 -17.89
N LYS A 633 -12.16 19.05 -17.73
CA LYS A 633 -11.16 18.90 -18.79
C LYS A 633 -11.61 17.99 -19.93
N TYR A 634 -12.35 16.91 -19.64
CA TYR A 634 -12.96 16.09 -20.70
C TYR A 634 -14.01 16.85 -21.52
N LEU A 635 -14.74 17.77 -20.89
CA LEU A 635 -15.75 18.59 -21.57
C LEU A 635 -15.17 19.83 -22.24
N GLY A 636 -13.87 20.10 -22.10
CA GLY A 636 -13.23 21.30 -22.65
C GLY A 636 -13.76 22.60 -22.04
N VAL A 637 -14.24 22.56 -20.79
CA VAL A 637 -14.78 23.73 -20.08
C VAL A 637 -13.84 24.16 -18.97
N ASP A 638 -13.61 25.46 -18.85
CA ASP A 638 -12.81 26.02 -17.78
C ASP A 638 -13.68 26.51 -16.62
N SER A 639 -13.17 26.33 -15.40
CA SER A 639 -13.80 26.77 -14.17
C SER A 639 -12.79 27.57 -13.37
N PRO A 640 -13.03 28.88 -13.14
CA PRO A 640 -12.17 29.70 -12.30
C PRO A 640 -12.05 29.11 -10.89
N PHE A 641 -13.18 28.66 -10.32
CA PHE A 641 -13.22 27.99 -9.01
C PHE A 641 -12.30 26.76 -8.96
N LEU A 642 -12.49 25.77 -9.84
CA LEU A 642 -11.70 24.54 -9.79
C LEU A 642 -10.21 24.80 -10.09
N LYS A 643 -9.90 25.78 -10.94
CA LYS A 643 -8.52 26.18 -11.23
C LYS A 643 -7.83 26.72 -9.97
N GLU A 644 -8.51 27.57 -9.22
CA GLU A 644 -7.94 28.19 -8.02
C GLU A 644 -7.80 27.16 -6.88
N VAL A 645 -8.87 26.41 -6.58
CA VAL A 645 -8.91 25.41 -5.50
C VAL A 645 -7.82 24.34 -5.64
N LEU A 646 -7.49 23.93 -6.87
CA LEU A 646 -6.49 22.90 -7.15
C LEU A 646 -5.08 23.44 -7.38
N SER A 647 -4.91 24.77 -7.40
CA SER A 647 -3.61 25.41 -7.58
C SER A 647 -2.86 25.66 -6.26
N GLU A 648 -3.57 25.63 -5.13
CA GLU A 648 -2.98 25.92 -3.83
C GLU A 648 -2.07 24.77 -3.37
N PRO A 649 -0.79 25.02 -3.07
CA PRO A 649 0.16 23.97 -2.70
C PRO A 649 -0.06 23.50 -1.25
N TRP A 650 0.06 22.19 -1.06
CA TRP A 650 0.04 21.56 0.27
C TRP A 650 1.38 21.77 0.98
N ARG A 651 1.57 22.94 1.60
CA ARG A 651 2.82 23.31 2.28
C ARG A 651 3.12 22.46 3.52
N LEU A 652 2.13 21.79 4.09
CA LEU A 652 2.35 20.76 5.10
C LEU A 652 1.65 19.47 4.65
N SER A 653 2.44 18.48 4.24
CA SER A 653 1.93 17.18 3.81
C SER A 653 2.25 16.12 4.86
N THR A 654 1.23 15.44 5.36
CA THR A 654 1.36 14.56 6.52
C THR A 654 0.72 13.19 6.29
N SER A 655 1.29 12.17 6.92
CA SER A 655 0.65 10.85 6.97
C SER A 655 1.02 10.07 8.23
N GLN A 656 0.01 9.41 8.80
CA GLN A 656 0.24 8.36 9.77
C GLN A 656 0.51 7.03 9.03
N THR A 657 1.56 6.32 9.45
CA THR A 657 1.77 4.92 9.04
C THR A 657 1.33 3.99 10.18
N PRO A 658 0.07 3.50 10.20
CA PRO A 658 -0.40 2.65 11.28
C PRO A 658 0.21 1.24 11.19
N LEU A 659 0.61 0.70 12.35
CA LEU A 659 0.97 -0.71 12.44
C LEU A 659 -0.25 -1.59 12.15
N GLN A 660 -0.11 -2.55 11.24
CA GLN A 660 -1.22 -3.43 10.83
C GLN A 660 -1.19 -4.81 11.47
N GLN A 661 -0.02 -5.31 11.85
CA GLN A 661 0.17 -6.62 12.46
C GLN A 661 0.85 -6.49 13.83
N VAL A 662 0.21 -5.72 14.72
CA VAL A 662 0.73 -5.45 16.07
C VAL A 662 0.98 -6.76 16.84
N GLU A 663 0.21 -7.81 16.57
CA GLU A 663 0.36 -9.14 17.18
C GLU A 663 1.67 -9.86 16.84
N LEU A 664 2.42 -9.38 15.83
CA LEU A 664 3.73 -9.95 15.48
C LEU A 664 4.86 -9.45 16.38
N PHE A 665 4.60 -8.42 17.19
CA PHE A 665 5.59 -7.76 18.04
C PHE A 665 5.13 -7.75 19.50
N ASP A 666 5.95 -8.32 20.38
CA ASP A 666 5.76 -8.20 21.82
C ASP A 666 6.54 -7.00 22.35
N LEU A 667 6.02 -5.80 22.10
CA LEU A 667 6.69 -4.55 22.51
C LEU A 667 6.66 -4.31 24.03
N VAL A 668 5.98 -5.15 24.81
CA VAL A 668 5.97 -5.08 26.27
C VAL A 668 7.21 -5.77 26.82
N ASN A 669 7.47 -7.01 26.41
CA ASN A 669 8.63 -7.77 26.87
C ASN A 669 9.89 -7.48 26.05
N HIS A 670 9.74 -7.00 24.81
CA HIS A 670 10.81 -6.72 23.86
C HIS A 670 10.67 -5.31 23.25
N PRO A 671 10.75 -4.24 24.06
CA PRO A 671 10.56 -2.85 23.61
C PRO A 671 11.61 -2.38 22.60
N GLU A 672 12.75 -3.07 22.48
CA GLU A 672 13.82 -2.78 21.53
C GLU A 672 13.43 -3.10 20.07
N TYR A 673 12.51 -4.05 19.84
CA TYR A 673 12.08 -4.48 18.50
C TYR A 673 11.02 -3.54 17.88
N VAL A 674 11.20 -2.24 18.06
CA VAL A 674 10.38 -1.20 17.43
C VAL A 674 10.95 -0.82 16.06
N SER A 675 10.08 -0.76 15.05
CA SER A 675 10.46 -0.25 13.73
C SER A 675 10.72 1.25 13.80
N SER A 676 11.69 1.73 13.01
CA SER A 676 11.95 3.17 12.89
C SER A 676 10.79 3.90 12.20
N GLY A 677 10.02 3.22 11.35
CA GLY A 677 8.97 3.84 10.52
C GLY A 677 9.45 4.15 9.11
N GLY A 678 8.85 5.15 8.47
CA GLY A 678 9.12 5.52 7.10
C GLY A 678 8.66 6.95 6.81
N GLY A 679 9.09 7.50 5.67
CA GLY A 679 8.77 8.87 5.28
C GLY A 679 8.73 9.07 3.77
N PHE A 680 8.57 10.32 3.35
CA PHE A 680 8.48 10.77 1.96
C PHE A 680 9.04 12.20 1.88
N GLY A 681 9.37 12.68 0.67
CA GLY A 681 9.84 14.06 0.47
C GLY A 681 8.71 15.11 0.55
N PRO A 682 9.02 16.42 0.63
CA PRO A 682 7.99 17.45 0.64
C PRO A 682 7.27 17.54 -0.71
N VAL A 683 5.98 17.88 -0.70
CA VAL A 683 5.16 18.00 -1.92
C VAL A 683 5.13 19.43 -2.51
N ALA A 684 5.65 20.40 -1.75
CA ALA A 684 5.83 21.79 -2.15
C ALA A 684 7.26 22.20 -1.85
N ASP A 685 7.86 23.02 -2.71
CA ASP A 685 9.26 23.43 -2.57
C ASP A 685 9.50 24.26 -1.31
N ASP A 686 8.50 25.05 -0.90
CA ASP A 686 8.49 25.89 0.30
C ASP A 686 7.79 25.22 1.51
N GLY A 687 7.60 23.91 1.46
CA GLY A 687 6.82 23.13 2.42
C GLY A 687 7.57 22.00 3.13
N TYR A 688 6.84 21.30 4.00
CA TYR A 688 7.32 20.15 4.77
C TYR A 688 6.55 18.88 4.42
N GLY A 689 7.27 17.75 4.36
CA GLY A 689 6.71 16.40 4.45
C GLY A 689 6.90 15.86 5.87
N VAL A 690 5.84 15.35 6.50
CA VAL A 690 5.90 14.76 7.86
C VAL A 690 5.17 13.43 7.91
N SER A 691 5.90 12.34 8.06
CA SER A 691 5.30 11.06 8.42
C SER A 691 5.51 10.75 9.89
N TYR A 692 4.56 10.05 10.50
CA TYR A 692 4.71 9.56 11.87
C TYR A 692 4.14 8.17 12.07
N ILE A 693 4.76 7.43 12.98
CA ILE A 693 4.33 6.11 13.44
C ILE A 693 4.24 6.11 14.97
N ILE A 694 3.18 5.51 15.49
CA ILE A 694 2.93 5.40 16.93
C ILE A 694 3.27 3.98 17.38
N LEU A 695 4.30 3.85 18.22
CA LEU A 695 4.92 2.58 18.59
C LEU A 695 4.72 2.33 20.09
N GLY A 696 3.95 1.30 20.43
CA GLY A 696 3.59 1.04 21.83
C GLY A 696 2.85 2.22 22.47
N ASP A 697 3.01 2.41 23.78
CA ASP A 697 2.36 3.48 24.55
C ASP A 697 3.26 4.71 24.78
N ASN A 698 4.57 4.59 24.54
CA ASN A 698 5.58 5.56 24.97
C ASN A 698 6.46 6.14 23.86
N LEU A 699 6.34 5.66 22.61
CA LEU A 699 7.19 6.09 21.51
C LEU A 699 6.37 6.55 20.30
N ILE A 700 6.76 7.70 19.74
CA ILE A 700 6.27 8.19 18.44
C ILE A 700 7.50 8.54 17.61
N ASN A 701 7.64 7.98 16.42
CA ASN A 701 8.72 8.37 15.52
C ASN A 701 8.17 9.32 14.46
N PHE A 702 8.88 10.43 14.24
CA PHE A 702 8.61 11.40 13.20
C PHE A 702 9.70 11.36 12.13
N HIS A 703 9.29 11.45 10.87
CA HIS A 703 10.15 11.63 9.72
C HIS A 703 9.76 12.94 9.06
N ILE A 704 10.67 13.91 9.07
CA ILE A 704 10.45 15.26 8.56
C ILE A 704 11.35 15.46 7.36
N SER A 705 10.84 16.07 6.31
CA SER A 705 11.63 16.44 5.14
C SER A 705 11.27 17.83 4.63
N SER A 706 12.25 18.54 4.08
CA SER A 706 12.07 19.81 3.38
C SER A 706 13.12 19.96 2.27
N LYS A 707 13.18 21.11 1.61
CA LYS A 707 14.21 21.42 0.61
C LYS A 707 15.18 22.48 1.12
N HIS A 708 16.48 22.24 0.93
CA HIS A 708 17.54 23.20 1.24
C HIS A 708 17.45 24.48 0.40
N SER A 709 16.91 24.38 -0.82
CA SER A 709 16.68 25.50 -1.73
C SER A 709 15.65 26.51 -1.22
N SER A 710 14.77 26.12 -0.31
CA SER A 710 13.80 27.02 0.30
C SER A 710 14.37 27.63 1.60
N PRO A 711 14.57 28.97 1.64
CA PRO A 711 15.08 29.64 2.84
C PRO A 711 14.06 29.65 3.98
N GLU A 712 12.78 29.37 3.68
CA GLU A 712 11.73 29.37 4.69
C GLU A 712 11.68 28.05 5.47
N THR A 713 12.31 26.97 5.00
CA THR A 713 12.15 25.62 5.56
C THR A 713 13.45 25.06 6.15
N ASP A 714 13.35 24.38 7.29
CA ASP A 714 14.46 23.66 7.92
C ASP A 714 13.89 22.48 8.73
N SER A 715 14.25 21.24 8.39
CA SER A 715 13.63 20.04 8.99
C SER A 715 14.02 19.88 10.46
N HIS A 716 15.21 20.33 10.86
CA HIS A 716 15.70 20.26 12.23
C HIS A 716 15.02 21.31 13.13
N ARG A 717 14.94 22.56 12.65
CA ARG A 717 14.23 23.66 13.32
C ARG A 717 12.75 23.30 13.50
N PHE A 718 12.10 22.83 12.44
CA PHE A 718 10.71 22.41 12.51
C PHE A 718 10.53 21.21 13.44
N GLY A 719 11.43 20.24 13.41
CA GLY A 719 11.46 19.11 14.35
C GLY A 719 11.55 19.51 15.82
N ASN A 720 12.35 20.53 16.13
CA ASN A 720 12.42 21.09 17.48
C ASN A 720 11.10 21.78 17.88
N HIS A 721 10.45 22.49 16.94
CA HIS A 721 9.11 23.04 17.16
C HIS A 721 8.06 21.96 17.40
N ILE A 722 8.12 20.83 16.70
CA ILE A 722 7.22 19.67 16.91
C ILE A 722 7.42 19.10 18.31
N LYS A 723 8.67 18.80 18.72
CA LYS A 723 8.96 18.30 20.08
C LYS A 723 8.40 19.22 21.15
N ARG A 724 8.64 20.53 21.01
CA ARG A 724 8.15 21.54 21.95
C ARG A 724 6.63 21.62 21.95
N ALA A 725 5.99 21.63 20.79
CA ALA A 725 4.53 21.63 20.67
C ALA A 725 3.90 20.41 21.35
N MET A 726 4.45 19.21 21.15
CA MET A 726 3.99 17.98 21.80
C MET A 726 4.02 18.11 23.34
N LEU A 727 5.14 18.59 23.90
CA LEU A 727 5.29 18.80 25.35
C LEU A 727 4.32 19.88 25.88
N ASP A 728 4.22 21.00 25.17
CA ASP A 728 3.36 22.11 25.58
C ASP A 728 1.88 21.71 25.59
N LEU A 729 1.42 20.94 24.58
CA LEU A 729 0.05 20.41 24.55
C LEU A 729 -0.22 19.47 25.72
N LEU A 730 0.75 18.63 26.10
CA LEU A 730 0.61 17.73 27.25
C LEU A 730 0.51 18.52 28.56
N ALA A 731 1.33 19.57 28.72
CA ALA A 731 1.37 20.40 29.92
C ALA A 731 0.01 21.06 30.23
N LEU A 732 -0.81 21.35 29.22
CA LEU A 732 -2.16 21.90 29.40
C LEU A 732 -3.10 21.01 30.21
N PHE A 733 -2.84 19.69 30.29
CA PHE A 733 -3.70 18.75 31.00
C PHE A 733 -3.35 18.60 32.48
N GLN A 734 -2.23 19.16 32.95
CA GLN A 734 -1.78 19.13 34.36
C GLN A 734 -1.92 17.75 35.01
N LEU A 735 -1.48 16.71 34.31
CA LEU A 735 -1.50 15.34 34.84
C LEU A 735 -0.55 15.28 36.06
N GLY A 736 -1.07 14.93 37.24
CA GLY A 736 -0.24 14.83 38.46
C GLY A 736 0.86 13.78 38.33
N GLU A 737 1.93 13.90 39.12
CA GLU A 737 3.14 13.06 39.08
C GLU A 737 2.86 11.53 39.18
N ASN A 738 1.74 11.12 39.76
CA ASN A 738 1.31 9.71 39.82
C ASN A 738 0.73 9.15 38.51
N SER A 739 0.69 9.94 37.43
CA SER A 739 0.11 9.56 36.14
C SER A 739 1.12 8.95 35.17
N THR A 740 2.42 9.00 35.50
CA THR A 740 3.53 8.45 34.71
C THR A 740 3.91 7.06 35.18
N VAL A 741 3.14 6.06 34.76
CA VAL A 741 3.59 4.68 34.52
C VAL A 741 2.85 4.18 33.28
#